data_AF-A0A950SI76-F1
#
_entry.id   AF-A0A950SI76-F1
#
_cell.length_a   1.000
_cell.length_b   1.000
_cell.length_c   1.000
_cell.angle_alpha   90.00
_cell.angle_beta   90.00
_cell.angle_gamma   90.00
#
_symmetry.space_group_name_H-M   'P 1'
#
loop_
_entity.id
_entity.type
_entity.pdbx_description
1 polymer ?
#
loop_
_entity_poly.entity_id
_entity_poly.type
_entity_poly.pdbx_seq_one_letter_code
_entity_poly.pdbx_strand_id
1 'polypeptide(L)'
;MRVLVTGGSGFIGSHVVDKLRARGHEPVIYDLRPSPWHERGTVDTVLGSITDREALERALHSCDAVAHLAAVADVNDVHASPEDAERINARGTVSVLEAARRAGVQRIVYASTIWVYSDCREDAVDEDTLLPAPSHLYTSTKLAGELYCKAYQELYGIDYTILRFGIPYGPRAREAAVIPAFVNKALRGEPLTLAGDGSQSRRFVYVEDLADGVARGLSDLAANRVYNLASDENVTIKQIAETVQHLVGNVSIEYTPARPGDFGGKVVCSRRALAELGWSASTPFSEGVRRYVEWRREQAALAAAREAQAVIPAGEPDSESRPRQVLIISADIGEGHDLPARAVAREFRDEDPDAQVSIVNGLPAMGWLLTRLLRENSAFMFRWVPWWFDFQYRLFMNFAPTRWLARWLLTALGHRGLMRLIRAHNPDQIVSTYPGVTAVLGELRRRGRLDVPCYSSITDLAGLHFWAHPGIDLHFITHPESAEEVEEIAGPGSVRWAKPPSSPAFLAARSRADARRALALPPDGRVIAVSGGGWGVGDLLGATAVALQVPDAIVLCLCGRNDKLRARVTQRFGDEPRLRVMGFTDRMSDVLAATDALIHSSAGLTVLEAIIRGCPVVSYGFGYGHVRASNAALERFGLAQVAREEAELRPAVERALEQRPEPDGSFARRPSTASLILGDERRARQLPRWRVRTARAVTATAAVVAAIGWTLTAGASYTVVSRFAHMRPVTAVSTGRPEVGVLIDAPVGQVPELAGTLSALGIHASFTVGQAYPAAVLSVYGDQTLPRLPTGGLVRWLRTRAQLRRLIREMGLQRHFLYASNGPSVGQWWLAHGAGGRLVAGAVKVDDAGDALGPLRPGEVVELTLTGPAEVQLVAALSRQLANEHLTAVPVGRLMRDAGSSA
;
A
#
# COMPACT_ATOMS: atom_id res chain seq x y z
N MET A 1 -2.76 -44.83 -17.95
CA MET A 1 -1.64 -43.95 -17.55
C MET A 1 -2.10 -43.06 -16.42
N ARG A 2 -1.30 -42.98 -15.36
CA ARG A 2 -1.41 -41.98 -14.31
C ARG A 2 -0.57 -40.77 -14.69
N VAL A 3 -1.21 -39.60 -14.80
CA VAL A 3 -0.61 -38.42 -15.45
C VAL A 3 -0.56 -37.25 -14.49
N LEU A 4 0.64 -36.79 -14.14
CA LEU A 4 0.80 -35.57 -13.33
C LEU A 4 0.53 -34.33 -14.18
N VAL A 5 -0.51 -33.56 -13.84
CA VAL A 5 -0.85 -32.30 -14.50
C VAL A 5 -0.36 -31.13 -13.67
N THR A 6 0.82 -30.61 -13.97
CA THR A 6 1.28 -29.36 -13.34
C THR A 6 0.43 -28.20 -13.82
N GLY A 7 -0.04 -27.32 -12.92
CA GLY A 7 -0.99 -26.26 -13.29
C GLY A 7 -2.41 -26.78 -13.51
N GLY A 8 -2.73 -27.98 -13.00
CA GLY A 8 -4.02 -28.66 -13.18
C GLY A 8 -5.22 -27.95 -12.52
N SER A 9 -4.98 -27.00 -11.60
CA SER A 9 -6.05 -26.18 -11.01
C SER A 9 -6.38 -24.95 -11.86
N GLY A 10 -5.55 -24.63 -12.84
CA GLY A 10 -5.71 -23.47 -13.72
C GLY A 10 -6.80 -23.64 -14.78
N PHE A 11 -7.00 -22.58 -15.57
CA PHE A 11 -7.99 -22.52 -16.66
C PHE A 11 -7.85 -23.72 -17.61
N ILE A 12 -6.73 -23.86 -18.33
CA ILE A 12 -6.52 -24.95 -19.28
C ILE A 12 -6.36 -26.28 -18.55
N GLY A 13 -5.56 -26.31 -17.48
CA GLY A 13 -5.24 -27.53 -16.74
C GLY A 13 -6.47 -28.26 -16.22
N SER A 14 -7.48 -27.53 -15.74
CA SER A 14 -8.71 -28.15 -15.25
C SER A 14 -9.50 -28.88 -16.35
N HIS A 15 -9.52 -28.34 -17.57
CA HIS A 15 -10.13 -29.01 -18.72
C HIS A 15 -9.29 -30.20 -19.20
N VAL A 16 -7.96 -30.12 -19.08
CA VAL A 16 -7.07 -31.26 -19.38
C VAL A 16 -7.35 -32.41 -18.42
N VAL A 17 -7.53 -32.14 -17.13
CA VAL A 17 -7.93 -33.15 -16.14
C VAL A 17 -9.24 -33.83 -16.57
N ASP A 18 -10.26 -33.06 -16.95
CA ASP A 18 -11.53 -33.59 -17.44
C ASP A 18 -11.35 -34.49 -18.69
N LYS A 19 -10.57 -34.03 -19.68
CA LYS A 19 -10.33 -34.80 -20.92
C LYS A 19 -9.47 -36.04 -20.69
N LEU A 20 -8.52 -36.01 -19.77
CA LEU A 20 -7.73 -37.17 -19.37
C LEU A 20 -8.63 -38.25 -18.75
N ARG A 21 -9.52 -37.88 -17.81
CA ARG A 21 -10.49 -38.82 -17.22
C ARG A 21 -11.44 -39.40 -18.27
N ALA A 22 -11.96 -38.54 -19.16
CA ALA A 22 -12.86 -38.97 -20.24
C ALA A 22 -12.20 -39.98 -21.20
N ARG A 23 -10.86 -39.99 -21.29
CA ARG A 23 -10.07 -40.94 -22.09
C ARG A 23 -9.53 -42.13 -21.29
N GLY A 24 -9.98 -42.31 -20.05
CA GLY A 24 -9.56 -43.43 -19.20
C GLY A 24 -8.16 -43.30 -18.61
N HIS A 25 -7.60 -42.10 -18.54
CA HIS A 25 -6.39 -41.81 -17.79
C HIS A 25 -6.70 -41.38 -16.36
N GLU A 26 -5.72 -41.50 -15.48
CA GLU A 26 -5.83 -41.10 -14.07
C GLU A 26 -5.02 -39.82 -13.84
N PRO A 27 -5.62 -38.63 -13.94
CA PRO A 27 -4.89 -37.39 -13.71
C PRO A 27 -4.61 -37.16 -12.23
N VAL A 28 -3.44 -36.58 -11.96
CA VAL A 28 -3.03 -36.09 -10.65
C VAL A 28 -2.75 -34.60 -10.78
N ILE A 29 -3.51 -33.76 -10.08
CA ILE A 29 -3.32 -32.31 -10.10
C ILE A 29 -2.11 -31.95 -9.26
N TYR A 30 -1.15 -31.22 -9.84
CA TYR A 30 -0.04 -30.60 -9.10
C TYR A 30 -0.08 -29.08 -9.28
N ASP A 31 -0.39 -28.35 -8.21
CA ASP A 31 -0.55 -26.89 -8.30
C ASP A 31 -0.33 -26.22 -6.94
N LEU A 32 -0.17 -24.90 -6.91
CA LEU A 32 -0.03 -24.11 -5.68
C LEU A 32 -1.33 -24.03 -4.87
N ARG A 33 -2.47 -24.32 -5.51
CA ARG A 33 -3.80 -24.18 -4.94
C ARG A 33 -4.68 -25.36 -5.34
N PRO A 34 -5.64 -25.77 -4.51
CA PRO A 34 -6.62 -26.78 -4.89
C PRO A 34 -7.45 -26.31 -6.10
N SER A 35 -7.89 -27.25 -6.93
CA SER A 35 -8.72 -26.94 -8.09
C SER A 35 -10.11 -26.49 -7.62
N PRO A 36 -10.59 -25.30 -8.01
CA PRO A 36 -11.95 -24.87 -7.67
C PRO A 36 -13.01 -25.53 -8.57
N TRP A 37 -12.59 -26.33 -9.54
CA TRP A 37 -13.43 -26.92 -10.59
C TRP A 37 -13.71 -28.40 -10.40
N HIS A 38 -13.00 -29.05 -9.48
CA HIS A 38 -13.17 -30.45 -9.14
C HIS A 38 -13.47 -30.55 -7.64
N GLU A 39 -14.45 -31.36 -7.28
CA GLU A 39 -14.80 -31.59 -5.88
C GLU A 39 -13.64 -32.30 -5.15
N ARG A 40 -13.46 -31.99 -3.86
CA ARG A 40 -12.40 -32.59 -3.05
C ARG A 40 -12.53 -34.11 -3.04
N GLY A 41 -11.42 -34.81 -3.27
CA GLY A 41 -11.40 -36.28 -3.30
C GLY A 41 -11.82 -36.91 -4.63
N THR A 42 -12.30 -36.13 -5.61
CA THR A 42 -12.68 -36.68 -6.93
C THR A 42 -11.50 -36.83 -7.90
N VAL A 43 -10.42 -36.08 -7.67
CA VAL A 43 -9.17 -36.14 -8.42
C VAL A 43 -8.01 -36.00 -7.43
N ASP A 44 -7.03 -36.91 -7.52
CA ASP A 44 -5.81 -36.83 -6.73
C ASP A 44 -5.17 -35.45 -6.89
N THR A 45 -4.93 -34.76 -5.79
CA THR A 45 -4.40 -33.39 -5.79
C THR A 45 -3.22 -33.28 -4.83
N VAL A 46 -2.08 -32.87 -5.36
CA VAL A 46 -0.86 -32.60 -4.60
C VAL A 46 -0.56 -31.10 -4.69
N LEU A 47 -0.48 -30.44 -3.54
CA LEU A 47 -0.15 -29.02 -3.50
C LEU A 47 1.37 -28.83 -3.45
N GLY A 48 1.90 -28.04 -4.38
CA GLY A 48 3.34 -27.79 -4.46
C GLY A 48 3.73 -26.81 -5.55
N SER A 49 4.95 -26.28 -5.45
CA SER A 49 5.55 -25.43 -6.48
C SER A 49 6.33 -26.29 -7.47
N ILE A 50 6.30 -25.96 -8.76
CA ILE A 50 7.19 -26.60 -9.75
C ILE A 50 8.66 -26.22 -9.56
N THR A 51 8.96 -25.23 -8.72
CA THR A 51 10.33 -24.86 -8.36
C THR A 51 10.86 -25.68 -7.18
N ASP A 52 10.01 -26.46 -6.51
CA ASP A 52 10.40 -27.40 -5.46
C ASP A 52 10.58 -28.79 -6.07
N ARG A 53 11.83 -29.10 -6.40
CA ARG A 53 12.19 -30.35 -7.08
C ARG A 53 11.88 -31.58 -6.23
N GLU A 54 12.12 -31.54 -4.92
CA GLU A 54 11.91 -32.72 -4.06
C GLU A 54 10.41 -33.02 -3.90
N ALA A 55 9.58 -31.98 -3.79
CA ALA A 55 8.13 -32.15 -3.79
C ALA A 55 7.61 -32.69 -5.13
N LEU A 56 8.16 -32.23 -6.26
CA LEU A 56 7.86 -32.76 -7.58
C LEU A 56 8.26 -34.23 -7.71
N GLU A 57 9.48 -34.59 -7.31
CA GLU A 57 9.97 -35.99 -7.34
C GLU A 57 9.03 -36.92 -6.57
N ARG A 58 8.58 -36.51 -5.37
CA ARG A 58 7.60 -37.28 -4.59
C ARG A 58 6.25 -37.41 -5.28
N ALA A 59 5.75 -36.34 -5.89
CA ALA A 59 4.49 -36.35 -6.61
C ALA A 59 4.53 -37.24 -7.87
N LEU A 60 5.72 -37.38 -8.48
CA LEU A 60 5.94 -38.16 -9.70
C LEU A 60 6.17 -39.64 -9.47
N HIS A 61 6.44 -40.08 -8.24
CA HIS A 61 6.86 -41.45 -7.91
C HIS A 61 5.93 -42.58 -8.39
N SER A 62 4.67 -42.25 -8.70
CA SER A 62 3.66 -43.19 -9.21
C SER A 62 2.93 -42.67 -10.46
N CYS A 63 3.60 -41.82 -11.25
CA CYS A 63 3.06 -41.32 -12.50
C CYS A 63 3.78 -41.97 -13.69
N ASP A 64 3.08 -42.18 -14.79
CA ASP A 64 3.63 -42.70 -16.05
C ASP A 64 4.05 -41.56 -16.99
N ALA A 65 3.41 -40.39 -16.85
CA ALA A 65 3.63 -39.24 -17.71
C ALA A 65 3.39 -37.92 -16.97
N VAL A 66 3.92 -36.82 -17.52
CA VAL A 66 3.67 -35.45 -17.06
C VAL A 66 3.00 -34.62 -18.16
N ALA A 67 1.90 -33.96 -17.84
CA ALA A 67 1.38 -32.84 -18.63
C ALA A 67 1.82 -31.52 -17.96
N HIS A 68 2.86 -30.89 -18.50
CA HIS A 68 3.47 -29.70 -17.94
C HIS A 68 2.81 -28.40 -18.46
N LEU A 69 1.79 -27.92 -17.75
CA LEU A 69 1.04 -26.69 -18.07
C LEU A 69 1.35 -25.50 -17.14
N ALA A 70 1.99 -25.71 -15.99
CA ALA A 70 2.28 -24.64 -15.04
C ALA A 70 3.23 -23.59 -15.64
N ALA A 71 2.79 -22.34 -15.67
CA ALA A 71 3.58 -21.19 -16.14
C ALA A 71 2.97 -19.86 -15.67
N VAL A 72 3.80 -18.83 -15.54
CA VAL A 72 3.36 -17.44 -15.59
C VAL A 72 3.04 -17.11 -17.05
N ALA A 73 1.74 -16.99 -17.36
CA ALA A 73 1.24 -16.83 -18.73
C ALA A 73 0.59 -15.47 -19.02
N ASP A 74 0.43 -14.60 -18.01
CA ASP A 74 -0.01 -13.21 -18.22
C ASP A 74 1.19 -12.34 -18.60
N VAL A 75 1.08 -11.65 -19.73
CA VAL A 75 2.13 -10.74 -20.21
C VAL A 75 2.36 -9.59 -19.23
N ASN A 76 1.30 -9.13 -18.53
CA ASN A 76 1.44 -8.08 -17.53
C ASN A 76 2.20 -8.58 -16.30
N ASP A 77 1.98 -9.82 -15.88
CA ASP A 77 2.70 -10.43 -14.75
C ASP A 77 4.17 -10.64 -15.11
N VAL A 78 4.45 -11.07 -16.35
CA VAL A 78 5.82 -11.21 -16.87
C VAL A 78 6.54 -9.86 -16.90
N HIS A 79 5.86 -8.78 -17.32
CA HIS A 79 6.43 -7.44 -17.31
C HIS A 79 6.63 -6.91 -15.87
N ALA A 80 5.68 -7.17 -14.98
CA ALA A 80 5.74 -6.72 -13.59
C ALA A 80 6.81 -7.47 -12.77
N SER A 81 7.11 -8.73 -13.09
CA SER A 81 8.04 -9.58 -12.36
C SER A 81 8.79 -10.54 -13.30
N PRO A 82 9.70 -10.01 -14.15
CA PRO A 82 10.40 -10.79 -15.18
C PRO A 82 11.27 -11.92 -14.60
N GLU A 83 11.91 -11.69 -13.44
CA GLU A 83 12.71 -12.71 -12.75
C GLU A 83 11.85 -13.88 -12.26
N ASP A 84 10.63 -13.60 -11.79
CA ASP A 84 9.69 -14.64 -11.35
C ASP A 84 9.19 -15.46 -12.53
N ALA A 85 8.90 -14.80 -13.66
CA ALA A 85 8.53 -15.47 -14.90
C ALA A 85 9.64 -16.38 -15.43
N GLU A 86 10.91 -15.93 -15.44
CA GLU A 86 12.05 -16.78 -15.80
C GLU A 86 12.21 -17.96 -14.86
N ARG A 87 12.18 -17.70 -13.54
CA ARG A 87 12.32 -18.75 -12.52
C ARG A 87 11.25 -19.82 -12.66
N ILE A 88 10.00 -19.44 -12.89
CA ILE A 88 8.88 -20.38 -12.99
C ILE A 88 8.87 -21.06 -14.37
N ASN A 89 8.91 -20.29 -15.46
CA ASN A 89 8.73 -20.85 -16.80
C ASN A 89 9.97 -21.59 -17.32
N ALA A 90 11.18 -21.06 -17.09
CA ALA A 90 12.40 -21.69 -17.57
C ALA A 90 12.96 -22.66 -16.53
N ARG A 91 13.33 -22.18 -15.34
CA ARG A 91 13.93 -23.06 -14.31
C ARG A 91 12.94 -24.09 -13.77
N GLY A 92 11.66 -23.72 -13.62
CA GLY A 92 10.62 -24.68 -13.24
C GLY A 92 10.45 -25.80 -14.26
N THR A 93 10.57 -25.52 -15.57
CA THR A 93 10.56 -26.58 -16.60
C THR A 93 11.74 -27.54 -16.41
N VAL A 94 12.94 -27.03 -16.12
CA VAL A 94 14.11 -27.87 -15.81
C VAL A 94 13.87 -28.71 -14.55
N SER A 95 13.27 -28.14 -13.50
CA SER A 95 12.92 -28.88 -12.29
C SER A 95 11.94 -30.02 -12.55
N VAL A 96 10.93 -29.80 -13.41
CA VAL A 96 9.97 -30.84 -13.82
C VAL A 96 10.66 -31.95 -14.62
N LEU A 97 11.51 -31.60 -15.58
CA LEU A 97 12.26 -32.56 -16.39
C LEU A 97 13.22 -33.41 -15.55
N GLU A 98 13.97 -32.78 -14.64
CA GLU A 98 14.90 -33.49 -13.74
C GLU A 98 14.15 -34.36 -12.72
N ALA A 99 13.03 -33.89 -12.20
CA ALA A 99 12.19 -34.68 -11.30
C ALA A 99 11.56 -35.88 -12.02
N ALA A 100 11.10 -35.70 -13.26
CA ALA A 100 10.60 -36.79 -14.10
C ALA A 100 11.68 -37.84 -14.34
N ARG A 101 12.90 -37.41 -14.71
CA ARG A 101 14.06 -38.29 -14.90
C ARG A 101 14.34 -39.15 -13.66
N ARG A 102 14.37 -38.53 -12.49
CA ARG A 102 14.69 -39.20 -11.21
C ARG A 102 13.58 -40.11 -10.72
N ALA A 103 12.33 -39.77 -11.01
CA ALA A 103 11.18 -40.60 -10.71
C ALA A 103 10.98 -41.75 -11.73
N GLY A 104 11.78 -41.81 -12.80
CA GLY A 104 11.66 -42.83 -13.85
C GLY A 104 10.52 -42.56 -14.84
N VAL A 105 9.98 -41.34 -14.87
CA VAL A 105 8.94 -40.92 -15.81
C VAL A 105 9.56 -40.63 -17.17
N GLN A 106 9.15 -41.38 -18.19
CA GLN A 106 9.74 -41.32 -19.53
C GLN A 106 8.94 -40.47 -20.52
N ARG A 107 7.78 -39.94 -20.13
CA ARG A 107 6.87 -39.20 -21.03
C ARG A 107 6.53 -37.81 -20.50
N ILE A 108 6.74 -36.77 -21.30
CA ILE A 108 6.34 -35.39 -20.98
C ILE A 108 5.59 -34.71 -22.12
N VAL A 109 4.44 -34.11 -21.82
CA VAL A 109 3.70 -33.22 -22.72
C VAL A 109 3.89 -31.79 -22.25
N TYR A 110 4.57 -30.96 -23.04
CA TYR A 110 4.90 -29.58 -22.70
C TYR A 110 3.96 -28.59 -23.37
N ALA A 111 3.33 -27.73 -22.59
CA ALA A 111 2.49 -26.65 -23.09
C ALA A 111 3.32 -25.41 -23.48
N SER A 112 3.60 -25.29 -24.78
CA SER A 112 4.19 -24.11 -25.41
C SER A 112 3.10 -23.20 -25.98
N THR A 113 3.47 -22.28 -26.88
CA THR A 113 2.60 -21.23 -27.43
C THR A 113 2.91 -20.98 -28.90
N ILE A 114 1.92 -20.63 -29.72
CA ILE A 114 2.15 -20.15 -31.08
C ILE A 114 2.83 -18.77 -31.13
N TRP A 115 2.95 -18.08 -29.99
CA TRP A 115 3.65 -16.80 -29.92
C TRP A 115 5.15 -16.92 -30.22
N VAL A 116 5.72 -18.14 -30.21
CA VAL A 116 7.09 -18.39 -30.68
C VAL A 116 7.32 -17.98 -32.13
N TYR A 117 6.25 -17.93 -32.93
CA TYR A 117 6.31 -17.49 -34.33
C TYR A 117 6.19 -15.97 -34.52
N SER A 118 5.98 -15.18 -33.45
CA SER A 118 5.63 -13.75 -33.58
C SER A 118 6.69 -12.94 -34.33
N ASP A 119 7.96 -13.30 -34.15
CA ASP A 119 9.10 -12.62 -34.78
C ASP A 119 9.54 -13.28 -36.11
N CYS A 120 8.84 -14.33 -36.57
CA CYS A 120 9.12 -14.97 -37.87
C CYS A 120 8.82 -14.02 -39.03
N ARG A 121 9.61 -14.13 -40.11
CA ARG A 121 9.45 -13.31 -41.32
C ARG A 121 8.21 -13.72 -42.12
N GLU A 122 7.95 -15.02 -42.15
CA GLU A 122 6.83 -15.66 -42.84
C GLU A 122 5.51 -15.33 -42.16
N ASP A 123 4.45 -15.07 -42.93
CA ASP A 123 3.11 -14.81 -42.38
C ASP A 123 2.30 -16.08 -42.14
N ALA A 124 2.61 -17.14 -42.90
CA ALA A 124 2.12 -18.49 -42.69
C ALA A 124 3.25 -19.36 -42.15
N VAL A 125 3.01 -20.02 -41.02
CA VAL A 125 3.99 -20.78 -40.27
C VAL A 125 3.45 -22.14 -39.89
N ASP A 126 4.35 -23.11 -39.76
CA ASP A 126 4.11 -24.48 -39.32
C ASP A 126 5.19 -24.91 -38.31
N GLU A 127 5.14 -26.15 -37.87
CA GLU A 127 6.07 -26.66 -36.86
C GLU A 127 7.53 -26.78 -37.35
N ASP A 128 7.77 -26.77 -38.66
CA ASP A 128 9.10 -26.84 -39.28
C ASP A 128 9.69 -25.45 -39.59
N THR A 129 8.89 -24.40 -39.41
CA THR A 129 9.32 -23.01 -39.56
C THR A 129 10.45 -22.68 -38.58
N LEU A 130 11.54 -22.12 -39.10
CA LEU A 130 12.69 -21.72 -38.29
C LEU A 130 12.34 -20.55 -37.37
N LEU A 131 12.58 -20.75 -36.07
CA LEU A 131 12.28 -19.75 -35.06
C LEU A 131 13.46 -18.78 -34.85
N PRO A 132 13.28 -17.47 -35.03
CA PRO A 132 14.29 -16.48 -34.68
C PRO A 132 14.36 -16.28 -33.16
N ALA A 133 15.35 -15.50 -32.71
CA ALA A 133 15.43 -15.08 -31.32
C ALA A 133 14.20 -14.24 -30.93
N PRO A 134 13.42 -14.64 -29.91
CA PRO A 134 12.18 -13.97 -29.57
C PRO A 134 12.41 -12.61 -28.91
N SER A 135 11.61 -11.61 -29.29
CA SER A 135 11.67 -10.23 -28.76
C SER A 135 11.01 -10.06 -27.39
N HIS A 136 10.17 -11.02 -26.98
CA HIS A 136 9.39 -10.96 -25.75
C HIS A 136 9.78 -12.04 -24.73
N LEU A 137 10.03 -11.66 -23.48
CA LEU A 137 10.53 -12.55 -22.42
C LEU A 137 9.66 -13.81 -22.20
N TYR A 138 8.33 -13.66 -22.18
CA TYR A 138 7.43 -14.82 -22.08
C TYR A 138 7.72 -15.87 -23.16
N THR A 139 7.84 -15.42 -24.41
CA THR A 139 8.14 -16.27 -25.57
C THR A 139 9.53 -16.88 -25.44
N SER A 140 10.53 -16.10 -25.00
CA SER A 140 11.88 -16.61 -24.71
C SER A 140 11.84 -17.76 -23.69
N THR A 141 11.09 -17.62 -22.60
CA THR A 141 10.98 -18.67 -21.57
C THR A 141 10.26 -19.93 -22.05
N LYS A 142 9.24 -19.78 -22.91
CA LYS A 142 8.53 -20.93 -23.52
C LYS A 142 9.40 -21.66 -24.52
N LEU A 143 10.13 -20.93 -25.37
CA LEU A 143 11.09 -21.52 -26.30
C LEU A 143 12.23 -22.22 -25.56
N ALA A 144 12.73 -21.66 -24.46
CA ALA A 144 13.71 -22.33 -23.61
C ALA A 144 13.19 -23.69 -23.11
N GLY A 145 11.93 -23.77 -22.67
CA GLY A 145 11.30 -25.03 -22.28
C GLY A 145 11.22 -26.07 -23.40
N GLU A 146 10.94 -25.65 -24.63
CA GLU A 146 10.99 -26.54 -25.81
C GLU A 146 12.40 -27.12 -26.02
N LEU A 147 13.42 -26.26 -25.95
CA LEU A 147 14.82 -26.66 -26.11
C LEU A 147 15.26 -27.60 -24.98
N TYR A 148 14.81 -27.36 -23.75
CA TYR A 148 15.10 -28.25 -22.62
C TYR A 148 14.46 -29.63 -22.80
N CYS A 149 13.22 -29.71 -23.26
CA CYS A 149 12.58 -31.00 -23.53
C CYS A 149 13.37 -31.81 -24.57
N LYS A 150 13.79 -31.16 -25.66
CA LYS A 150 14.63 -31.77 -26.70
C LYS A 150 15.98 -32.25 -26.16
N ALA A 151 16.66 -31.41 -25.38
CA ALA A 151 17.94 -31.76 -24.79
C ALA A 151 17.82 -32.91 -23.78
N TYR A 152 16.76 -32.95 -22.97
CA TYR A 152 16.54 -34.05 -22.02
C TYR A 152 16.20 -35.37 -22.71
N GLN A 153 15.58 -35.34 -23.89
CA GLN A 153 15.40 -36.51 -24.72
C GLN A 153 16.75 -37.03 -25.23
N GLU A 154 17.61 -36.16 -25.76
CA GLU A 154 18.93 -36.55 -26.28
C GLU A 154 19.85 -37.07 -25.17
N LEU A 155 19.83 -36.44 -24.00
CA LEU A 155 20.70 -36.79 -22.88
C LEU A 155 20.20 -37.99 -22.07
N TYR A 156 18.88 -38.14 -21.91
CA TYR A 156 18.30 -39.05 -20.92
C TYR A 156 17.15 -39.92 -21.44
N GLY A 157 16.77 -39.79 -22.71
CA GLY A 157 15.72 -40.62 -23.33
C GLY A 157 14.30 -40.32 -22.83
N ILE A 158 14.02 -39.12 -22.33
CA ILE A 158 12.66 -38.73 -21.93
C ILE A 158 11.91 -38.24 -23.17
N ASP A 159 10.90 -39.00 -23.58
CA ASP A 159 10.09 -38.69 -24.75
C ASP A 159 9.18 -37.48 -24.50
N TYR A 160 9.31 -36.46 -25.33
CA TYR A 160 8.52 -35.24 -25.22
C TYR A 160 7.40 -35.17 -26.26
N THR A 161 6.37 -34.39 -25.98
CA THR A 161 5.47 -33.83 -26.99
C THR A 161 5.30 -32.35 -26.69
N ILE A 162 5.72 -31.50 -27.61
CA ILE A 162 5.58 -30.05 -27.46
C ILE A 162 4.31 -29.63 -28.18
N LEU A 163 3.42 -28.94 -27.46
CA LEU A 163 2.15 -28.45 -28.01
C LEU A 163 2.16 -26.92 -28.00
N ARG A 164 2.18 -26.30 -29.18
CA ARG A 164 2.15 -24.84 -29.34
C ARG A 164 0.69 -24.38 -29.40
N PHE A 165 0.18 -23.86 -28.29
CA PHE A 165 -1.23 -23.49 -28.16
C PHE A 165 -1.57 -22.20 -28.90
N GLY A 166 -2.70 -22.18 -29.62
CA GLY A 166 -3.43 -20.96 -29.97
C GLY A 166 -3.93 -20.23 -28.73
N ILE A 167 -4.57 -19.06 -28.88
CA ILE A 167 -5.08 -18.29 -27.75
C ILE A 167 -6.30 -19.01 -27.14
N PRO A 168 -6.19 -19.58 -25.92
CA PRO A 168 -7.26 -20.36 -25.35
C PRO A 168 -8.40 -19.46 -24.86
N TYR A 169 -9.64 -19.89 -25.07
CA TYR A 169 -10.83 -19.25 -24.51
C TYR A 169 -11.91 -20.28 -24.19
N GLY A 170 -12.83 -19.93 -23.28
CA GLY A 170 -13.92 -20.81 -22.87
C GLY A 170 -14.19 -20.77 -21.36
N PRO A 171 -15.03 -21.69 -20.85
CA PRO A 171 -15.37 -21.79 -19.42
C PRO A 171 -14.13 -21.83 -18.53
N ARG A 172 -14.21 -21.25 -17.32
CA ARG A 172 -13.10 -21.19 -16.34
C ARG A 172 -11.95 -20.23 -16.72
N ALA A 173 -12.07 -19.47 -17.81
CA ALA A 173 -11.08 -18.45 -18.19
C ALA A 173 -10.99 -17.29 -17.19
N ARG A 174 -9.81 -16.66 -17.10
CA ARG A 174 -9.56 -15.47 -16.27
C ARG A 174 -10.42 -14.28 -16.72
N GLU A 175 -10.93 -13.49 -15.78
CA GLU A 175 -11.80 -12.33 -16.09
C GLU A 175 -11.09 -11.23 -16.89
N ALA A 176 -9.76 -11.14 -16.79
CA ALA A 176 -8.96 -10.16 -17.51
C ALA A 176 -8.83 -10.45 -19.02
N ALA A 177 -9.20 -11.64 -19.49
CA ALA A 177 -9.17 -11.95 -20.91
C ALA A 177 -10.30 -11.24 -21.68
N VAL A 178 -10.07 -10.92 -22.96
CA VAL A 178 -10.97 -10.07 -23.76
C VAL A 178 -12.40 -10.61 -23.87
N ILE A 179 -12.57 -11.92 -24.08
CA ILE A 179 -13.89 -12.56 -24.19
C ILE A 179 -14.65 -12.49 -22.85
N PRO A 180 -14.07 -12.95 -21.71
CA PRO A 180 -14.65 -12.72 -20.38
C PRO A 180 -15.01 -11.26 -20.08
N ALA A 181 -14.10 -10.33 -20.40
CA ALA A 181 -14.32 -8.90 -20.16
C ALA A 181 -15.51 -8.36 -20.97
N PHE A 182 -15.61 -8.70 -22.26
CA PHE A 182 -16.72 -8.27 -23.12
C PHE A 182 -18.05 -8.89 -22.71
N VAL A 183 -18.09 -10.19 -22.42
CA VAL A 183 -19.31 -10.86 -21.97
C VAL A 183 -19.78 -10.28 -20.64
N ASN A 184 -18.88 -10.04 -19.67
CA ASN A 184 -19.25 -9.46 -18.38
C ASN A 184 -19.73 -8.01 -18.50
N LYS A 185 -19.21 -7.23 -19.46
CA LYS A 185 -19.72 -5.88 -19.77
C LYS A 185 -21.11 -5.96 -20.41
N ALA A 186 -21.27 -6.82 -21.41
CA ALA A 186 -22.53 -7.00 -22.11
C ALA A 186 -23.65 -7.47 -21.17
N LEU A 187 -23.37 -8.42 -20.27
CA LEU A 187 -24.33 -8.90 -19.26
C LEU A 187 -24.74 -7.80 -18.27
N ARG A 188 -23.93 -6.76 -18.08
CA ARG A 188 -24.22 -5.57 -17.25
C ARG A 188 -24.86 -4.42 -18.03
N GLY A 189 -25.08 -4.58 -19.34
CA GLY A 189 -25.56 -3.49 -20.21
C GLY A 189 -24.51 -2.38 -20.44
N GLU A 190 -23.23 -2.66 -20.22
CA GLU A 190 -22.14 -1.71 -20.41
C GLU A 190 -21.59 -1.76 -21.86
N PRO A 191 -21.10 -0.62 -22.40
CA PRO A 191 -20.54 -0.58 -23.75
C PRO A 191 -19.25 -1.41 -23.90
N LEU A 192 -19.11 -2.07 -25.05
CA LEU A 192 -17.92 -2.80 -25.45
C LEU A 192 -16.91 -1.84 -26.07
N THR A 193 -15.72 -1.74 -25.46
CA THR A 193 -14.71 -0.76 -25.87
C THR A 193 -13.66 -1.43 -26.76
N LEU A 194 -13.55 -0.98 -28.00
CA LEU A 194 -12.52 -1.36 -28.97
C LEU A 194 -11.41 -0.32 -28.97
N ALA A 195 -10.15 -0.75 -28.93
CA ALA A 195 -9.01 0.15 -29.16
C ALA A 195 -8.61 0.07 -30.64
N GLY A 196 -8.53 1.22 -31.31
CA GLY A 196 -8.37 1.27 -32.77
C GLY A 196 -9.68 0.93 -33.49
N ASP A 197 -9.59 0.35 -34.68
CA ASP A 197 -10.74 -0.04 -35.52
C ASP A 197 -11.23 -1.47 -35.25
N GLY A 198 -10.57 -2.22 -34.37
CA GLY A 198 -10.92 -3.60 -34.05
C GLY A 198 -10.47 -4.64 -35.10
N SER A 199 -9.70 -4.23 -36.12
CA SER A 199 -9.22 -5.10 -37.21
C SER A 199 -8.14 -6.10 -36.80
N GLN A 200 -7.51 -5.89 -35.64
CA GLN A 200 -6.47 -6.78 -35.15
C GLN A 200 -7.05 -8.18 -34.90
N SER A 201 -6.42 -9.18 -35.49
CA SER A 201 -6.88 -10.57 -35.46
C SER A 201 -6.00 -11.47 -34.63
N ARG A 202 -6.58 -12.56 -34.11
CA ARG A 202 -5.86 -13.61 -33.39
C ARG A 202 -6.44 -14.98 -33.71
N ARG A 203 -5.62 -16.02 -33.50
CA ARG A 203 -6.01 -17.42 -33.58
C ARG A 203 -6.48 -17.91 -32.21
N PHE A 204 -7.78 -17.93 -32.01
CA PHE A 204 -8.38 -18.46 -30.80
C PHE A 204 -8.61 -19.97 -30.92
N VAL A 205 -8.52 -20.70 -29.81
CA VAL A 205 -8.83 -22.12 -29.74
C VAL A 205 -9.72 -22.37 -28.53
N TYR A 206 -10.82 -23.09 -28.72
CA TYR A 206 -11.73 -23.40 -27.64
C TYR A 206 -11.03 -24.34 -26.64
N VAL A 207 -11.15 -24.05 -25.35
CA VAL A 207 -10.33 -24.69 -24.31
C VAL A 207 -10.53 -26.21 -24.23
N GLU A 208 -11.72 -26.72 -24.54
CA GLU A 208 -11.96 -28.16 -24.52
C GLU A 208 -11.32 -28.87 -25.71
N ASP A 209 -11.31 -28.25 -26.90
CA ASP A 209 -10.57 -28.78 -28.06
C ASP A 209 -9.07 -28.78 -27.74
N LEU A 210 -8.57 -27.70 -27.14
CA LEU A 210 -7.18 -27.60 -26.73
C LEU A 210 -6.81 -28.70 -25.72
N ALA A 211 -7.65 -28.90 -24.71
CA ALA A 211 -7.47 -29.93 -23.70
C ALA A 211 -7.52 -31.35 -24.30
N ASP A 212 -8.37 -31.59 -25.30
CA ASP A 212 -8.39 -32.85 -26.05
C ASP A 212 -7.06 -33.07 -26.80
N GLY A 213 -6.50 -32.01 -27.38
CA GLY A 213 -5.18 -32.04 -28.01
C GLY A 213 -4.05 -32.38 -27.03
N VAL A 214 -4.10 -31.85 -25.81
CA VAL A 214 -3.16 -32.22 -24.73
C VAL A 214 -3.26 -33.70 -24.38
N ALA A 215 -4.49 -34.22 -24.22
CA ALA A 215 -4.69 -35.63 -23.93
C ALA A 215 -4.23 -36.55 -25.08
N ARG A 216 -4.45 -36.15 -26.34
CA ARG A 216 -3.92 -36.86 -27.53
C ARG A 216 -2.40 -36.81 -27.61
N GLY A 217 -1.80 -35.73 -27.11
CA GLY A 217 -0.35 -35.56 -27.03
C GLY A 217 0.36 -36.62 -26.19
N LEU A 218 -0.36 -37.42 -25.39
CA LEU A 218 0.20 -38.55 -24.67
C LEU A 218 0.40 -39.80 -25.53
N SER A 219 -0.20 -39.88 -26.73
CA SER A 219 -0.08 -41.05 -27.61
C SER A 219 1.36 -41.31 -28.04
N ASP A 220 1.71 -42.56 -28.32
CA ASP A 220 3.07 -42.93 -28.74
C ASP A 220 3.48 -42.27 -30.07
N LEU A 221 2.51 -42.05 -30.98
CA LEU A 221 2.72 -41.32 -32.23
C LEU A 221 3.18 -39.86 -32.00
N ALA A 222 2.85 -39.29 -30.84
CA ALA A 222 3.22 -37.94 -30.48
C ALA A 222 4.64 -37.84 -29.89
N ALA A 223 5.32 -38.96 -29.64
CA ALA A 223 6.64 -38.98 -29.03
C ALA A 223 7.68 -38.27 -29.91
N ASN A 224 8.40 -37.33 -29.28
CA ASN A 224 9.43 -36.49 -29.86
C ASN A 224 8.94 -35.61 -31.02
N ARG A 225 7.65 -35.24 -30.98
CA ARG A 225 7.00 -34.38 -31.96
C ARG A 225 6.64 -33.01 -31.38
N VAL A 226 6.52 -32.04 -32.29
CA VAL A 226 5.97 -30.71 -32.04
C VAL A 226 4.67 -30.60 -32.85
N TYR A 227 3.61 -30.07 -32.22
CA TYR A 227 2.31 -29.84 -32.84
C TYR A 227 1.78 -28.44 -32.55
N ASN A 228 1.23 -27.78 -33.57
CA ASN A 228 0.43 -26.58 -33.42
C ASN A 228 -1.01 -26.97 -33.07
N LEU A 229 -1.53 -26.40 -31.99
CA LEU A 229 -2.92 -26.56 -31.58
C LEU A 229 -3.66 -25.21 -31.69
N ALA A 230 -3.93 -24.79 -32.92
CA ALA A 230 -4.62 -23.54 -33.24
C ALA A 230 -5.80 -23.78 -34.19
N SER A 231 -6.82 -22.91 -34.13
CA SER A 231 -7.94 -22.91 -35.09
C SER A 231 -7.55 -22.28 -36.43
N ASP A 232 -8.15 -22.80 -37.50
CA ASP A 232 -8.09 -22.23 -38.85
C ASP A 232 -8.93 -20.94 -38.99
N GLU A 233 -9.73 -20.59 -37.97
CA GLU A 233 -10.43 -19.31 -37.89
C GLU A 233 -9.48 -18.17 -37.49
N ASN A 234 -9.54 -17.07 -38.25
CA ASN A 234 -8.88 -15.82 -37.89
C ASN A 234 -9.94 -14.84 -37.36
N VAL A 235 -9.88 -14.52 -36.06
CA VAL A 235 -10.93 -13.76 -35.38
C VAL A 235 -10.41 -12.38 -35.00
N THR A 236 -11.06 -11.33 -35.49
CA THR A 236 -10.77 -9.93 -35.15
C THR A 236 -11.41 -9.54 -33.82
N ILE A 237 -10.85 -8.56 -33.11
CA ILE A 237 -11.45 -8.06 -31.86
C ILE A 237 -12.85 -7.50 -32.13
N LYS A 238 -13.07 -6.89 -33.29
CA LYS A 238 -14.40 -6.49 -33.76
C LYS A 238 -15.37 -7.67 -33.85
N GLN A 239 -14.97 -8.79 -34.47
CA GLN A 239 -15.78 -10.00 -34.54
C GLN A 239 -16.10 -10.57 -33.14
N ILE A 240 -15.17 -10.48 -32.18
CA ILE A 240 -15.45 -10.85 -30.79
C ILE A 240 -16.58 -9.97 -30.22
N ALA A 241 -16.48 -8.65 -30.37
CA ALA A 241 -17.48 -7.72 -29.85
C ALA A 241 -18.86 -7.96 -30.48
N GLU A 242 -18.93 -8.13 -31.81
CA GLU A 242 -20.15 -8.42 -32.56
C GLU A 242 -20.77 -9.76 -32.15
N THR A 243 -19.96 -10.80 -31.98
CA THR A 243 -20.42 -12.12 -31.52
C THR A 243 -21.02 -12.03 -30.10
N VAL A 244 -20.37 -11.31 -29.20
CA VAL A 244 -20.88 -11.11 -27.82
C VAL A 244 -22.17 -10.29 -27.82
N GLN A 245 -22.23 -9.21 -28.61
CA GLN A 245 -23.43 -8.38 -28.77
C GLN A 245 -24.61 -9.22 -29.29
N HIS A 246 -24.37 -10.09 -30.28
CA HIS A 246 -25.41 -10.97 -30.81
C HIS A 246 -25.94 -11.99 -29.78
N LEU A 247 -25.06 -12.57 -28.96
CA LEU A 247 -25.41 -13.64 -28.01
C LEU A 247 -26.00 -13.14 -26.68
N VAL A 248 -25.56 -11.98 -26.21
CA VAL A 248 -25.95 -11.46 -24.88
C VAL A 248 -27.07 -10.44 -24.98
N GLY A 249 -27.03 -9.55 -25.97
CA GLY A 249 -27.98 -8.46 -26.14
C GLY A 249 -27.36 -7.21 -26.77
N ASN A 250 -28.22 -6.28 -27.17
CA ASN A 250 -27.85 -5.13 -28.00
C ASN A 250 -27.15 -4.01 -27.19
N VAL A 251 -25.88 -4.21 -26.84
CA VAL A 251 -25.01 -3.22 -26.19
C VAL A 251 -24.22 -2.41 -27.20
N SER A 252 -23.93 -1.13 -26.94
CA SER A 252 -23.16 -0.28 -27.87
C SER A 252 -21.68 -0.70 -27.93
N ILE A 253 -21.09 -0.55 -29.12
CA ILE A 253 -19.64 -0.73 -29.34
C ILE A 253 -19.02 0.67 -29.49
N GLU A 254 -18.06 0.98 -28.64
CA GLU A 254 -17.37 2.28 -28.59
C GLU A 254 -15.90 2.12 -29.00
N TYR A 255 -15.41 3.06 -29.81
CA TYR A 255 -14.04 3.06 -30.29
C TYR A 255 -13.18 4.03 -29.49
N THR A 256 -11.98 3.60 -29.14
CA THR A 256 -10.96 4.38 -28.42
C THR A 256 -9.67 4.43 -29.24
N PRO A 257 -8.75 5.38 -28.98
CA PRO A 257 -7.48 5.44 -29.70
C PRO A 257 -6.73 4.10 -29.69
N ALA A 258 -6.07 3.78 -30.81
CA ALA A 258 -5.30 2.55 -30.96
C ALA A 258 -4.16 2.47 -29.94
N ARG A 259 -3.89 1.26 -29.44
CA ARG A 259 -2.74 1.01 -28.56
C ARG A 259 -1.47 0.84 -29.41
N PRO A 260 -0.34 1.45 -29.02
CA PRO A 260 0.94 1.20 -29.69
C PRO A 260 1.33 -0.28 -29.57
N GLY A 261 1.73 -0.91 -30.68
CA GLY A 261 2.29 -2.28 -30.68
C GLY A 261 1.28 -3.43 -30.74
N ASP A 262 0.06 -3.21 -31.22
CA ASP A 262 -0.93 -4.29 -31.39
C ASP A 262 -0.65 -5.08 -32.70
N PHE A 263 0.03 -6.21 -32.60
CA PHE A 263 0.43 -7.05 -33.74
C PHE A 263 -0.70 -7.92 -34.27
N GLY A 264 -0.80 -8.17 -35.59
CA GLY A 264 -1.89 -8.94 -36.23
C GLY A 264 -1.89 -10.47 -36.07
N GLY A 265 -0.92 -11.04 -35.33
CA GLY A 265 -0.72 -12.50 -35.25
C GLY A 265 -0.20 -13.12 -36.55
N LYS A 266 0.04 -14.44 -36.55
CA LYS A 266 0.49 -15.23 -37.72
C LYS A 266 -0.59 -16.25 -38.12
N VAL A 267 -0.58 -16.68 -39.37
CA VAL A 267 -1.38 -17.82 -39.84
C VAL A 267 -0.64 -19.10 -39.46
N VAL A 268 -1.21 -19.90 -38.57
CA VAL A 268 -0.54 -21.09 -38.03
C VAL A 268 -1.21 -22.35 -38.58
N CYS A 269 -0.44 -23.23 -39.19
CA CYS A 269 -0.92 -24.50 -39.74
C CYS A 269 -0.95 -25.58 -38.65
N SER A 270 -2.11 -26.24 -38.46
CA SER A 270 -2.30 -27.35 -37.52
C SER A 270 -2.45 -28.72 -38.23
N ARG A 271 -2.10 -28.83 -39.52
CA ARG A 271 -2.32 -30.06 -40.33
C ARG A 271 -1.64 -31.30 -39.75
N ARG A 272 -0.47 -31.13 -39.13
CA ARG A 272 0.26 -32.24 -38.51
C ARG A 272 -0.54 -32.86 -37.36
N ALA A 273 -1.14 -32.04 -36.51
CA ALA A 273 -1.99 -32.51 -35.42
C ALA A 273 -3.22 -33.26 -35.93
N LEU A 274 -3.80 -32.85 -37.06
CA LEU A 274 -4.89 -33.57 -37.72
C LEU A 274 -4.43 -34.92 -38.27
N ALA A 275 -3.33 -34.94 -39.02
CA ALA A 275 -2.84 -36.15 -39.69
C ALA A 275 -2.35 -37.23 -38.71
N GLU A 276 -1.64 -36.83 -37.66
CA GLU A 276 -0.97 -37.78 -36.75
C GLU A 276 -1.79 -38.05 -35.48
N LEU A 277 -2.50 -37.05 -34.94
CA LEU A 277 -3.28 -37.19 -33.70
C LEU A 277 -4.79 -37.31 -33.93
N GLY A 278 -5.26 -37.09 -35.17
CA GLY A 278 -6.69 -36.93 -35.45
C GLY A 278 -7.29 -35.73 -34.71
N TRP A 279 -6.49 -34.69 -34.46
CA TRP A 279 -6.92 -33.51 -33.72
C TRP A 279 -7.22 -32.34 -34.67
N SER A 280 -8.35 -31.68 -34.46
CA SER A 280 -8.69 -30.40 -35.07
C SER A 280 -9.42 -29.54 -34.05
N ALA A 281 -9.32 -28.22 -34.17
CA ALA A 281 -10.17 -27.28 -33.41
C ALA A 281 -11.62 -27.38 -33.92
N SER A 282 -12.38 -28.31 -33.34
CA SER A 282 -13.69 -28.70 -33.86
C SER A 282 -14.82 -27.74 -33.50
N THR A 283 -14.62 -26.88 -32.49
CA THR A 283 -15.61 -25.92 -32.00
C THR A 283 -15.45 -24.58 -32.73
N PRO A 284 -16.44 -24.16 -33.53
CA PRO A 284 -16.42 -22.84 -34.17
C PRO A 284 -16.33 -21.71 -33.14
N PHE A 285 -15.73 -20.58 -33.50
CA PHE A 285 -15.54 -19.46 -32.55
C PHE A 285 -16.85 -18.99 -31.90
N SER A 286 -17.89 -18.78 -32.70
CA SER A 286 -19.20 -18.32 -32.23
C SER A 286 -19.85 -19.30 -31.25
N GLU A 287 -19.72 -20.60 -31.51
CA GLU A 287 -20.22 -21.68 -30.66
C GLU A 287 -19.47 -21.75 -29.33
N GLY A 288 -18.14 -21.61 -29.35
CA GLY A 288 -17.34 -21.56 -28.12
C GLY A 288 -17.70 -20.34 -27.25
N VAL A 289 -17.99 -19.18 -27.86
CA VAL A 289 -18.46 -18.00 -27.12
C VAL A 289 -19.86 -18.24 -26.56
N ARG A 290 -20.77 -18.87 -27.31
CA ARG A 290 -22.11 -19.24 -26.82
C ARG A 290 -22.02 -20.12 -25.57
N ARG A 291 -21.23 -21.18 -25.61
CA ARG A 291 -20.99 -22.06 -24.44
C ARG A 291 -20.41 -21.31 -23.25
N TYR A 292 -19.49 -20.37 -23.50
CA TYR A 292 -18.95 -19.53 -22.44
C TYR A 292 -20.02 -18.62 -21.82
N VAL A 293 -20.89 -17.99 -22.62
CA VAL A 293 -22.00 -17.15 -22.13
C VAL A 293 -22.98 -17.97 -21.30
N GLU A 294 -23.35 -19.16 -21.76
CA GLU A 294 -24.22 -20.09 -21.03
C GLU A 294 -23.62 -20.48 -19.69
N TRP A 295 -22.36 -20.93 -19.70
CA TRP A 295 -21.63 -21.24 -18.48
C TRP A 295 -21.60 -20.04 -17.51
N ARG A 296 -21.39 -18.81 -18.00
CA ARG A 296 -21.42 -17.61 -17.15
C ARG A 296 -22.78 -17.33 -16.55
N ARG A 297 -23.87 -17.52 -17.31
CA ARG A 297 -25.23 -17.37 -16.81
C ARG A 297 -25.55 -18.42 -15.75
N GLU A 298 -25.14 -19.66 -15.97
CA GLU A 298 -25.29 -20.74 -14.98
C GLU A 298 -24.51 -20.44 -13.70
N GLN A 299 -23.25 -19.99 -13.80
CA GLN A 299 -22.48 -19.60 -12.61
C GLN A 299 -23.13 -18.43 -11.85
N ALA A 300 -23.68 -17.44 -12.57
CA ALA A 300 -24.42 -16.34 -11.96
C ALA A 300 -25.72 -16.82 -11.29
N ALA A 301 -26.46 -17.75 -11.93
CA ALA A 301 -27.67 -18.34 -11.38
C ALA A 301 -27.37 -19.21 -10.14
N LEU A 302 -26.30 -20.00 -10.16
CA LEU A 302 -25.83 -20.77 -9.01
C LEU A 302 -25.38 -19.86 -7.86
N ALA A 303 -24.70 -18.75 -8.16
CA ALA A 303 -24.33 -17.75 -7.16
C ALA A 303 -25.58 -17.09 -6.56
N ALA A 304 -26.56 -16.71 -7.39
CA ALA A 304 -27.82 -16.12 -6.94
C ALA A 304 -28.69 -17.11 -6.17
N ALA A 305 -28.72 -18.39 -6.55
CA ALA A 305 -29.42 -19.44 -5.83
C ALA A 305 -28.79 -19.72 -4.46
N ARG A 306 -27.44 -19.73 -4.37
CA ARG A 306 -26.70 -19.81 -3.11
C ARG A 306 -26.96 -18.60 -2.22
N GLU A 307 -27.11 -17.40 -2.81
CA GLU A 307 -27.42 -16.17 -2.09
C GLU A 307 -28.90 -16.12 -1.64
N ALA A 308 -29.82 -16.64 -2.44
CA ALA A 308 -31.24 -16.77 -2.11
C ALA A 308 -31.50 -17.85 -1.04
N GLN A 309 -30.77 -18.96 -1.05
CA GLN A 309 -30.78 -19.96 0.02
C GLN A 309 -30.13 -19.45 1.32
N ALA A 310 -29.32 -18.39 1.27
CA ALA A 310 -28.70 -17.78 2.45
C ALA A 310 -29.61 -16.78 3.21
N VAL A 311 -30.87 -16.61 2.79
CA VAL A 311 -31.88 -15.81 3.50
C VAL A 311 -32.96 -16.73 4.06
N ILE A 312 -32.85 -17.09 5.35
CA ILE A 312 -33.92 -17.77 6.11
C ILE A 312 -34.31 -16.90 7.34
N PRO A 313 -35.61 -16.76 7.67
CA PRO A 313 -36.09 -15.95 8.80
C PRO A 313 -35.64 -16.50 10.15
N ALA A 314 -35.64 -15.61 11.16
CA ALA A 314 -35.31 -15.94 12.53
C ALA A 314 -36.16 -17.08 13.12
N GLY A 315 -35.52 -18.16 13.57
CA GLY A 315 -36.16 -19.18 14.41
C GLY A 315 -35.53 -20.57 14.31
N GLU A 316 -34.52 -20.83 15.15
CA GLU A 316 -34.00 -22.13 15.61
C GLU A 316 -33.40 -23.13 14.59
N PRO A 317 -32.45 -23.99 15.06
CA PRO A 317 -31.22 -24.27 14.32
C PRO A 317 -31.27 -25.60 13.58
N ASP A 318 -30.82 -25.64 12.31
CA ASP A 318 -30.46 -26.92 11.69
C ASP A 318 -29.45 -26.86 10.51
N SER A 319 -28.35 -27.58 10.73
CA SER A 319 -27.63 -28.55 9.86
C SER A 319 -27.21 -28.34 8.40
N GLU A 320 -27.28 -27.17 7.74
CA GLU A 320 -26.57 -26.98 6.44
C GLU A 320 -25.98 -25.57 6.27
N SER A 321 -24.96 -25.23 7.07
CA SER A 321 -24.26 -23.95 6.95
C SER A 321 -23.32 -23.95 5.75
N ARG A 322 -23.48 -22.96 4.85
CA ARG A 322 -22.44 -22.63 3.86
C ARG A 322 -21.07 -22.60 4.56
N PRO A 323 -20.00 -23.13 3.93
CA PRO A 323 -18.70 -23.18 4.56
C PRO A 323 -18.25 -21.79 4.97
N ARG A 324 -17.83 -21.65 6.25
CA ARG A 324 -17.45 -20.36 6.86
C ARG A 324 -16.36 -19.71 6.02
N GLN A 325 -16.56 -18.45 5.64
CA GLN A 325 -15.60 -17.67 4.85
C GLN A 325 -14.68 -16.88 5.80
N VAL A 326 -13.43 -17.33 5.92
CA VAL A 326 -12.42 -16.70 6.79
C VAL A 326 -11.42 -15.95 5.92
N LEU A 327 -11.35 -14.63 6.11
CA LEU A 327 -10.39 -13.77 5.41
C LEU A 327 -9.24 -13.37 6.31
N ILE A 328 -8.04 -13.83 5.98
CA ILE A 328 -6.81 -13.45 6.66
C ILE A 328 -6.10 -12.37 5.84
N ILE A 329 -5.90 -11.20 6.44
CA ILE A 329 -5.26 -10.06 5.79
C ILE A 329 -3.88 -9.82 6.42
N SER A 330 -2.83 -10.01 5.63
CA SER A 330 -1.43 -9.82 6.02
C SER A 330 -0.77 -8.69 5.23
N ALA A 331 0.56 -8.58 5.30
CA ALA A 331 1.36 -7.70 4.46
C ALA A 331 2.73 -8.30 4.13
N ASP A 332 3.17 -8.17 2.89
CA ASP A 332 4.45 -8.69 2.37
C ASP A 332 5.67 -7.84 2.77
N ILE A 333 5.74 -7.47 4.05
CA ILE A 333 6.85 -6.71 4.67
C ILE A 333 7.76 -7.65 5.49
N GLY A 334 7.92 -8.90 5.02
CA GLY A 334 8.79 -9.92 5.60
C GLY A 334 8.05 -11.10 6.24
N GLU A 335 8.81 -12.18 6.53
CA GLU A 335 8.24 -13.44 7.03
C GLU A 335 7.57 -13.30 8.42
N GLY A 336 7.83 -12.22 9.15
CA GLY A 336 7.22 -11.97 10.47
C GLY A 336 5.69 -11.81 10.45
N HIS A 337 5.08 -11.47 9.31
CA HIS A 337 3.62 -11.32 9.19
C HIS A 337 2.96 -12.41 8.32
N ASP A 338 3.64 -12.84 7.25
CA ASP A 338 3.15 -13.86 6.33
C ASP A 338 3.16 -15.26 6.95
N LEU A 339 4.16 -15.59 7.78
CA LEU A 339 4.22 -16.90 8.45
C LEU A 339 3.06 -17.07 9.45
N PRO A 340 2.79 -16.11 10.35
CA PRO A 340 1.59 -16.15 11.19
C PRO A 340 0.30 -16.27 10.39
N ALA A 341 0.17 -15.57 9.26
CA ALA A 341 -1.02 -15.67 8.41
C ALA A 341 -1.22 -17.10 7.87
N ARG A 342 -0.14 -17.74 7.41
CA ARG A 342 -0.19 -19.14 6.94
C ARG A 342 -0.45 -20.13 8.07
N ALA A 343 0.09 -19.87 9.26
CA ALA A 343 -0.13 -20.72 10.42
C ALA A 343 -1.59 -20.64 10.90
N VAL A 344 -2.13 -19.44 11.10
CA VAL A 344 -3.56 -19.24 11.42
C VAL A 344 -4.45 -19.86 10.34
N ALA A 345 -4.08 -19.74 9.07
CA ALA A 345 -4.84 -20.38 7.99
C ALA A 345 -4.84 -21.91 8.04
N ARG A 346 -3.77 -22.53 8.57
CA ARG A 346 -3.71 -23.97 8.80
C ARG A 346 -4.56 -24.33 10.01
N GLU A 347 -4.47 -23.57 11.10
CA GLU A 347 -5.31 -23.77 12.29
C GLU A 347 -6.80 -23.79 11.94
N PHE A 348 -7.27 -22.86 11.11
CA PHE A 348 -8.66 -22.88 10.63
C PHE A 348 -9.00 -24.11 9.81
N ARG A 349 -8.09 -24.58 8.95
CA ARG A 349 -8.31 -25.78 8.13
C ARG A 349 -8.28 -27.07 8.96
N ASP A 350 -7.50 -27.08 10.04
CA ASP A 350 -7.38 -28.23 10.93
C ASP A 350 -8.60 -28.33 11.86
N GLU A 351 -9.15 -27.20 12.29
CA GLU A 351 -10.26 -27.16 13.25
C GLU A 351 -11.66 -27.04 12.63
N ASP A 352 -11.76 -26.44 11.44
CA ASP A 352 -12.97 -26.38 10.62
C ASP A 352 -12.59 -26.76 9.17
N PRO A 353 -12.57 -28.07 8.84
CA PRO A 353 -12.18 -28.55 7.51
C PRO A 353 -13.03 -28.00 6.36
N ASP A 354 -14.25 -27.58 6.69
CA ASP A 354 -15.22 -27.00 5.76
C ASP A 354 -15.00 -25.49 5.58
N ALA A 355 -14.33 -24.80 6.51
CA ALA A 355 -14.02 -23.38 6.36
C ALA A 355 -13.19 -23.07 5.10
N GLN A 356 -13.62 -22.05 4.35
CA GLN A 356 -12.88 -21.50 3.23
C GLN A 356 -12.01 -20.34 3.71
N VAL A 357 -10.70 -20.58 3.73
CA VAL A 357 -9.72 -19.61 4.23
C VAL A 357 -8.99 -18.94 3.07
N SER A 358 -9.07 -17.61 3.00
CA SER A 358 -8.35 -16.79 2.03
C SER A 358 -7.26 -15.96 2.71
N ILE A 359 -6.01 -16.06 2.25
CA ILE A 359 -4.92 -15.17 2.70
C ILE A 359 -4.67 -14.13 1.62
N VAL A 360 -4.72 -12.86 1.99
CA VAL A 360 -4.50 -11.74 1.08
C VAL A 360 -3.54 -10.72 1.65
N ASN A 361 -2.79 -10.09 0.75
CA ASN A 361 -1.93 -8.97 1.11
C ASN A 361 -2.76 -7.68 1.14
N GLY A 362 -2.94 -7.12 2.33
CA GLY A 362 -3.68 -5.89 2.55
C GLY A 362 -2.94 -4.64 2.09
N LEU A 363 -1.61 -4.69 1.93
CA LEU A 363 -0.81 -3.51 1.63
C LEU A 363 -1.07 -2.97 0.21
N PRO A 364 -1.00 -3.77 -0.88
CA PRO A 364 -1.43 -3.37 -2.22
C PRO A 364 -2.89 -2.90 -2.25
N ALA A 365 -3.75 -3.56 -1.47
CA ALA A 365 -5.17 -3.21 -1.40
C ALA A 365 -5.40 -1.82 -0.79
N MET A 366 -4.54 -1.36 0.12
CA MET A 366 -4.61 0.01 0.67
C MET A 366 -4.12 1.08 -0.32
N GLY A 367 -3.55 0.70 -1.47
CA GLY A 367 -3.20 1.58 -2.58
C GLY A 367 -1.71 1.78 -2.77
N TRP A 368 -1.32 2.17 -3.99
CA TRP A 368 0.07 2.26 -4.42
C TRP A 368 0.92 3.21 -3.57
N LEU A 369 0.36 4.35 -3.16
CA LEU A 369 1.06 5.35 -2.35
C LEU A 369 1.43 4.79 -0.96
N LEU A 370 0.48 4.15 -0.27
CA LEU A 370 0.73 3.52 1.02
C LEU A 370 1.68 2.32 0.87
N THR A 371 1.53 1.53 -0.19
CA THR A 371 2.42 0.41 -0.48
C THR A 371 3.86 0.89 -0.63
N ARG A 372 4.09 1.94 -1.42
CA ARG A 372 5.41 2.53 -1.62
C ARG A 372 5.99 3.12 -0.34
N LEU A 373 5.19 3.89 0.40
CA LEU A 373 5.61 4.52 1.66
C LEU A 373 5.93 3.52 2.77
N LEU A 374 5.21 2.40 2.86
CA LEU A 374 5.38 1.42 3.93
C LEU A 374 6.34 0.28 3.56
N ARG A 375 6.46 -0.08 2.29
CA ARG A 375 7.33 -1.17 1.81
C ARG A 375 8.71 -0.65 1.38
N GLU A 376 8.75 0.22 0.37
CA GLU A 376 10.02 0.67 -0.24
C GLU A 376 10.78 1.64 0.66
N ASN A 377 10.07 2.56 1.33
CA ASN A 377 10.71 3.53 2.22
C ASN A 377 11.30 2.85 3.46
N SER A 378 10.64 1.81 3.99
CA SER A 378 11.14 1.10 5.18
C SER A 378 12.47 0.41 4.89
N ALA A 379 12.59 -0.28 3.74
CA ALA A 379 13.85 -0.90 3.32
C ALA A 379 14.98 0.12 3.10
N PHE A 380 14.66 1.29 2.53
CA PHE A 380 15.62 2.40 2.39
C PHE A 380 16.05 2.98 3.74
N MET A 381 15.08 3.31 4.60
CA MET A 381 15.33 3.90 5.91
C MET A 381 16.16 2.97 6.81
N PHE A 382 15.89 1.66 6.80
CA PHE A 382 16.67 0.68 7.56
C PHE A 382 18.13 0.61 7.12
N ARG A 383 18.42 0.86 5.85
CA ARG A 383 19.78 0.71 5.31
C ARG A 383 20.61 1.98 5.36
N TRP A 384 19.99 3.16 5.24
CA TRP A 384 20.73 4.41 5.06
C TRP A 384 20.48 5.45 6.15
N VAL A 385 19.32 5.43 6.82
CA VAL A 385 18.94 6.48 7.79
C VAL A 385 18.20 5.89 9.01
N PRO A 386 18.79 4.95 9.77
CA PRO A 386 18.11 4.24 10.85
C PRO A 386 17.68 5.16 12.01
N TRP A 387 18.42 6.25 12.27
CA TRP A 387 18.05 7.25 13.29
C TRP A 387 16.75 7.98 12.96
N TRP A 388 16.45 8.16 11.67
CA TRP A 388 15.23 8.85 11.23
C TRP A 388 14.00 7.94 11.38
N PHE A 389 14.13 6.66 11.01
CA PHE A 389 13.10 5.65 11.30
C PHE A 389 12.77 5.62 12.79
N ASP A 390 13.80 5.71 13.61
CA ASP A 390 13.68 5.69 15.05
C ASP A 390 12.99 6.93 15.64
N PHE A 391 13.32 8.10 15.10
CA PHE A 391 12.67 9.38 15.41
C PHE A 391 11.19 9.35 14.99
N GLN A 392 10.88 8.92 13.77
CA GLN A 392 9.52 8.77 13.28
C GLN A 392 8.71 7.79 14.14
N TYR A 393 9.30 6.66 14.49
CA TYR A 393 8.66 5.67 15.35
C TYR A 393 8.34 6.24 16.72
N ARG A 394 9.28 6.94 17.37
CA ARG A 394 9.03 7.66 18.64
C ARG A 394 7.93 8.71 18.49
N LEU A 395 7.92 9.47 17.39
CA LEU A 395 6.89 10.47 17.12
C LEU A 395 5.50 9.82 16.98
N PHE A 396 5.39 8.68 16.28
CA PHE A 396 4.11 7.99 16.10
C PHE A 396 3.66 7.20 17.33
N MET A 397 4.57 6.71 18.16
CA MET A 397 4.22 5.93 19.36
C MET A 397 3.99 6.80 20.58
N ASN A 398 4.77 7.86 20.80
CA ASN A 398 4.77 8.59 22.07
C ASN A 398 4.00 9.92 22.03
N PHE A 399 3.81 10.50 20.85
CA PHE A 399 3.13 11.79 20.72
C PHE A 399 1.70 11.62 20.18
N ALA A 400 0.71 11.89 21.02
CA ALA A 400 -0.70 11.61 20.71
C ALA A 400 -1.22 12.31 19.43
N PRO A 401 -0.88 13.59 19.13
CA PRO A 401 -1.36 14.27 17.93
C PRO A 401 -0.86 13.62 16.62
N THR A 402 0.40 13.24 16.55
CA THR A 402 1.02 12.60 15.37
C THR A 402 0.52 11.17 15.21
N ARG A 403 0.32 10.44 16.30
CA ARG A 403 -0.32 9.12 16.30
C ARG A 403 -1.75 9.18 15.75
N TRP A 404 -2.52 10.16 16.19
CA TRP A 404 -3.88 10.41 15.69
C TRP A 404 -3.85 10.71 14.18
N LEU A 405 -2.97 11.62 13.75
CA LEU A 405 -2.82 12.01 12.35
C LEU A 405 -2.42 10.82 11.47
N ALA A 406 -1.46 9.99 11.93
CA ALA A 406 -1.01 8.80 11.22
C ALA A 406 -2.14 7.79 11.03
N ARG A 407 -2.91 7.47 12.09
CA ARG A 407 -4.09 6.60 12.00
C ARG A 407 -5.17 7.16 11.07
N TRP A 408 -5.38 8.49 11.13
CA TRP A 408 -6.33 9.16 10.26
C TRP A 408 -5.91 9.07 8.79
N LEU A 409 -4.66 9.39 8.46
CA LEU A 409 -4.11 9.30 7.11
C LEU A 409 -4.16 7.87 6.58
N LEU A 410 -3.70 6.89 7.37
CA LEU A 410 -3.72 5.48 7.02
C LEU A 410 -5.15 5.01 6.70
N THR A 411 -6.13 5.39 7.52
CA THR A 411 -7.54 5.07 7.28
C THR A 411 -8.07 5.81 6.05
N ALA A 412 -7.80 7.11 5.91
CA ALA A 412 -8.32 7.93 4.82
C ALA A 412 -7.86 7.39 3.46
N LEU A 413 -6.60 7.00 3.35
CA LEU A 413 -6.00 6.47 2.14
C LEU A 413 -6.36 4.99 1.90
N GLY A 414 -6.28 4.14 2.93
CA GLY A 414 -6.41 2.69 2.80
C GLY A 414 -7.84 2.14 2.74
N HIS A 415 -8.83 2.84 3.31
CA HIS A 415 -10.15 2.23 3.55
C HIS A 415 -10.91 1.81 2.29
N ARG A 416 -10.79 2.56 1.18
CA ARG A 416 -11.58 2.27 -0.03
C ARG A 416 -11.17 0.98 -0.69
N GLY A 417 -9.86 0.74 -0.79
CA GLY A 417 -9.34 -0.46 -1.40
C GLY A 417 -9.46 -1.67 -0.47
N LEU A 418 -9.26 -1.49 0.84
CA LEU A 418 -9.50 -2.56 1.81
C LEU A 418 -10.99 -3.01 1.83
N MET A 419 -11.94 -2.07 1.77
CA MET A 419 -13.37 -2.41 1.67
C MET A 419 -13.72 -3.13 0.35
N ARG A 420 -13.08 -2.77 -0.78
CA ARG A 420 -13.27 -3.49 -2.05
C ARG A 420 -12.77 -4.93 -1.94
N LEU A 421 -11.59 -5.11 -1.35
CA LEU A 421 -11.01 -6.43 -1.09
C LEU A 421 -11.91 -7.26 -0.17
N ILE A 422 -12.40 -6.69 0.93
CA ILE A 422 -13.32 -7.39 1.86
C ILE A 422 -14.60 -7.82 1.12
N ARG A 423 -15.23 -6.92 0.36
CA ARG A 423 -16.44 -7.24 -0.41
C ARG A 423 -16.21 -8.35 -1.44
N ALA A 424 -15.05 -8.37 -2.09
CA ALA A 424 -14.71 -9.39 -3.08
C ALA A 424 -14.60 -10.80 -2.48
N HIS A 425 -14.30 -10.91 -1.18
CA HIS A 425 -14.16 -12.20 -0.49
C HIS A 425 -15.40 -12.57 0.35
N ASN A 426 -16.33 -11.63 0.54
CA ASN A 426 -17.55 -11.80 1.34
C ASN A 426 -17.36 -12.59 2.67
N PRO A 427 -16.42 -12.19 3.54
CA PRO A 427 -16.05 -13.00 4.70
C PRO A 427 -17.09 -12.96 5.83
N ASP A 428 -17.24 -14.09 6.50
CA ASP A 428 -17.95 -14.19 7.78
C ASP A 428 -17.08 -13.68 8.94
N GLN A 429 -15.75 -13.77 8.81
CA GLN A 429 -14.77 -13.36 9.84
C GLN A 429 -13.48 -12.85 9.18
N ILE A 430 -12.85 -11.84 9.80
CA ILE A 430 -11.59 -11.26 9.32
C ILE A 430 -10.51 -11.39 10.39
N VAL A 431 -9.34 -11.93 10.03
CA VAL A 431 -8.16 -11.97 10.91
C VAL A 431 -7.04 -11.15 10.31
N SER A 432 -6.53 -10.17 11.05
CA SER A 432 -5.38 -9.36 10.65
C SER A 432 -4.10 -9.85 11.32
N THR A 433 -3.05 -10.08 10.54
CA THR A 433 -1.69 -10.32 11.08
C THR A 433 -0.76 -9.13 10.88
N TYR A 434 -1.29 -8.02 10.33
CA TYR A 434 -0.52 -6.81 10.05
C TYR A 434 -1.09 -5.57 10.77
N PRO A 435 -0.28 -4.80 11.52
CA PRO A 435 -0.75 -3.69 12.35
C PRO A 435 -1.43 -2.56 11.58
N GLY A 436 -0.90 -2.21 10.41
CA GLY A 436 -1.50 -1.16 9.60
C GLY A 436 -2.92 -1.51 9.17
N VAL A 437 -3.16 -2.78 8.84
CA VAL A 437 -4.49 -3.30 8.51
C VAL A 437 -5.38 -3.34 9.75
N THR A 438 -4.86 -3.81 10.89
CA THR A 438 -5.59 -3.84 12.17
C THR A 438 -6.13 -2.46 12.55
N ALA A 439 -5.31 -1.41 12.39
CA ALA A 439 -5.73 -0.03 12.67
C ALA A 439 -6.88 0.45 11.75
N VAL A 440 -6.83 0.12 10.45
CA VAL A 440 -7.88 0.50 9.48
C VAL A 440 -9.16 -0.29 9.73
N LEU A 441 -9.08 -1.60 9.94
CA LEU A 441 -10.22 -2.46 10.26
C LEU A 441 -10.92 -1.99 11.53
N GLY A 442 -10.15 -1.72 12.59
CA GLY A 442 -10.67 -1.23 13.86
C GLY A 442 -11.40 0.11 13.71
N GLU A 443 -10.89 1.02 12.87
CA GLU A 443 -11.57 2.31 12.62
C GLU A 443 -12.83 2.15 11.76
N LEU A 444 -12.84 1.21 10.80
CA LEU A 444 -14.02 0.87 9.99
C LEU A 444 -15.14 0.28 10.85
N ARG A 445 -14.80 -0.68 11.72
CA ARG A 445 -15.70 -1.26 12.73
C ARG A 445 -16.27 -0.17 13.64
N ARG A 446 -15.40 0.67 14.21
CA ARG A 446 -15.79 1.77 15.12
C ARG A 446 -16.72 2.79 14.44
N ARG A 447 -16.60 2.98 13.14
CA ARG A 447 -17.48 3.87 12.34
C ARG A 447 -18.77 3.20 11.88
N GLY A 448 -18.98 1.91 12.16
CA GLY A 448 -20.13 1.14 11.66
C GLY A 448 -20.14 1.01 10.13
N ARG A 449 -18.95 1.00 9.50
CA ARG A 449 -18.78 0.79 8.05
C ARG A 449 -18.44 -0.65 7.70
N LEU A 450 -18.14 -1.47 8.69
CA LEU A 450 -17.81 -2.88 8.58
C LEU A 450 -18.49 -3.60 9.74
N ASP A 451 -19.39 -4.52 9.43
CA ASP A 451 -20.17 -5.26 10.43
C ASP A 451 -19.59 -6.67 10.68
N VAL A 452 -18.73 -7.15 9.78
CA VAL A 452 -17.99 -8.42 9.91
C VAL A 452 -17.11 -8.37 11.17
N PRO A 453 -17.11 -9.42 12.02
CA PRO A 453 -16.18 -9.56 13.13
C PRO A 453 -14.72 -9.49 12.68
N CYS A 454 -13.91 -8.73 13.41
CA CYS A 454 -12.50 -8.55 13.11
C CYS A 454 -11.66 -8.95 14.31
N TYR A 455 -10.61 -9.71 14.03
CA TYR A 455 -9.64 -10.20 15.00
C TYR A 455 -8.23 -9.78 14.59
N SER A 456 -7.29 -9.78 15.53
CA SER A 456 -5.87 -9.63 15.18
C SER A 456 -5.00 -10.64 15.90
N SER A 457 -4.02 -11.19 15.19
CA SER A 457 -2.95 -12.00 15.76
C SER A 457 -1.71 -11.15 15.98
N ILE A 458 -1.28 -11.01 17.23
CA ILE A 458 -0.14 -10.21 17.69
C ILE A 458 0.98 -11.16 18.13
N THR A 459 2.04 -11.22 17.35
CA THR A 459 3.23 -12.05 17.62
C THR A 459 4.38 -11.27 18.26
N ASP A 460 4.29 -9.94 18.30
CA ASP A 460 5.28 -9.08 18.93
C ASP A 460 5.08 -9.04 20.44
N LEU A 461 6.18 -8.98 21.19
CA LEU A 461 6.16 -8.94 22.66
C LEU A 461 5.68 -7.57 23.21
N ALA A 462 5.93 -6.47 22.49
CA ALA A 462 5.48 -5.16 22.91
C ALA A 462 4.06 -4.86 22.41
N GLY A 463 3.16 -4.43 23.31
CA GLY A 463 1.82 -3.97 22.96
C GLY A 463 1.86 -2.59 22.33
N LEU A 464 1.82 -2.51 21.00
CA LEU A 464 2.01 -1.27 20.24
C LEU A 464 0.70 -0.68 19.70
N HIS A 465 0.58 0.65 19.64
CA HIS A 465 -0.66 1.39 19.32
C HIS A 465 -1.30 1.16 17.93
N PHE A 466 -0.65 0.39 17.05
CA PHE A 466 -1.20 -0.03 15.76
C PHE A 466 -1.54 -1.53 15.72
N TRP A 467 -1.03 -2.32 16.67
CA TRP A 467 -1.28 -3.76 16.78
C TRP A 467 -2.63 -4.03 17.44
N ALA A 468 -3.10 -3.09 18.26
CA ALA A 468 -4.35 -3.19 18.99
C ALA A 468 -5.28 -2.00 18.69
N HIS A 469 -6.59 -2.23 18.72
CA HIS A 469 -7.58 -1.18 18.44
C HIS A 469 -8.92 -1.47 19.12
N PRO A 470 -9.57 -0.49 19.79
CA PRO A 470 -10.86 -0.69 20.47
C PRO A 470 -12.06 -1.11 19.60
N GLY A 471 -11.87 -1.22 18.29
CA GLY A 471 -12.91 -1.60 17.33
C GLY A 471 -12.73 -3.02 16.80
N ILE A 472 -11.64 -3.68 17.18
CA ILE A 472 -11.38 -5.09 16.94
C ILE A 472 -12.03 -5.88 18.08
N ASP A 473 -12.58 -7.03 17.75
CA ASP A 473 -13.35 -7.86 18.68
C ASP A 473 -12.42 -8.51 19.71
N LEU A 474 -11.40 -9.26 19.26
CA LEU A 474 -10.37 -9.81 20.13
C LEU A 474 -8.96 -9.70 19.52
N HIS A 475 -7.98 -9.57 20.40
CA HIS A 475 -6.55 -9.55 20.11
C HIS A 475 -5.91 -10.84 20.66
N PHE A 476 -5.41 -11.69 19.78
CA PHE A 476 -4.70 -12.93 20.14
C PHE A 476 -3.22 -12.64 20.31
N ILE A 477 -2.72 -12.74 21.53
CA ILE A 477 -1.31 -12.54 21.86
C ILE A 477 -0.62 -13.89 22.01
N THR A 478 0.66 -13.94 21.68
CA THR A 478 1.50 -15.12 21.88
C THR A 478 2.27 -15.09 23.19
N HIS A 479 2.62 -13.88 23.63
CA HIS A 479 3.32 -13.61 24.89
C HIS A 479 2.30 -13.10 25.92
N PRO A 480 2.05 -13.82 27.03
CA PRO A 480 1.11 -13.37 28.05
C PRO A 480 1.51 -12.01 28.66
N GLU A 481 2.79 -11.67 28.65
CA GLU A 481 3.34 -10.41 29.16
C GLU A 481 2.86 -9.19 28.37
N SER A 482 2.41 -9.38 27.13
CA SER A 482 1.86 -8.30 26.28
C SER A 482 0.41 -7.94 26.63
N ALA A 483 -0.25 -8.71 27.50
CA ALA A 483 -1.69 -8.58 27.74
C ALA A 483 -2.08 -7.19 28.24
N GLU A 484 -1.39 -6.69 29.27
CA GLU A 484 -1.70 -5.40 29.89
C GLU A 484 -1.58 -4.25 28.89
N GLU A 485 -0.46 -4.18 28.15
CA GLU A 485 -0.23 -3.12 27.15
C GLU A 485 -1.25 -3.16 26.01
N VAL A 486 -1.66 -4.36 25.56
CA VAL A 486 -2.70 -4.50 24.52
C VAL A 486 -4.07 -4.07 25.06
N GLU A 487 -4.40 -4.41 26.31
CA GLU A 487 -5.64 -3.99 26.97
C GLU A 487 -5.69 -2.49 27.27
N GLU A 488 -4.56 -1.83 27.57
CA GLU A 488 -4.51 -0.37 27.69
C GLU A 488 -4.91 0.32 26.37
N ILE A 489 -4.58 -0.30 25.23
CA ILE A 489 -4.86 0.26 23.91
C ILE A 489 -6.28 -0.06 23.44
N ALA A 490 -6.69 -1.32 23.54
CA ALA A 490 -7.97 -1.81 23.01
C ALA A 490 -9.10 -1.82 24.05
N GLY A 491 -8.77 -1.69 25.34
CA GLY A 491 -9.64 -1.72 26.49
C GLY A 491 -9.73 -3.10 27.15
N PRO A 492 -10.20 -3.19 28.41
CA PRO A 492 -10.24 -4.42 29.17
C PRO A 492 -11.05 -5.54 28.49
N GLY A 493 -10.60 -6.78 28.69
CA GLY A 493 -11.22 -8.00 28.18
C GLY A 493 -11.03 -8.23 26.67
N SER A 494 -10.17 -7.45 26.02
CA SER A 494 -9.95 -7.50 24.58
C SER A 494 -8.88 -8.52 24.15
N VAL A 495 -8.17 -9.12 25.11
CA VAL A 495 -7.01 -9.98 24.87
C VAL A 495 -7.34 -11.45 25.14
N ARG A 496 -6.77 -12.34 24.33
CA ARG A 496 -6.69 -13.78 24.60
C ARG A 496 -5.27 -14.29 24.35
N TRP A 497 -4.76 -15.09 25.29
CA TRP A 497 -3.49 -15.77 25.10
C TRP A 497 -3.72 -17.05 24.30
N ALA A 498 -3.25 -17.02 23.05
CA ALA A 498 -3.44 -18.10 22.09
C ALA A 498 -2.16 -18.92 21.90
N LYS A 499 -2.32 -20.11 21.32
CA LYS A 499 -1.22 -20.90 20.77
C LYS A 499 -0.44 -20.04 19.76
N PRO A 500 0.90 -20.05 19.81
CA PRO A 500 1.71 -19.34 18.84
C PRO A 500 1.42 -19.80 17.41
N PRO A 501 1.18 -18.88 16.45
CA PRO A 501 0.95 -19.21 15.06
C PRO A 501 2.29 -19.53 14.37
N SER A 502 2.93 -20.62 14.79
CA SER A 502 4.22 -21.12 14.30
C SER A 502 4.08 -22.46 13.58
N SER A 503 5.18 -22.96 13.00
CA SER A 503 5.18 -24.29 12.36
C SER A 503 4.88 -25.38 13.40
N PRO A 504 4.04 -26.40 13.09
CA PRO A 504 3.76 -27.53 13.98
C PRO A 504 5.03 -28.23 14.48
N ALA A 505 6.10 -28.18 13.68
CA ALA A 505 7.40 -28.68 14.07
C ALA A 505 7.84 -28.13 15.43
N PHE A 506 7.67 -26.83 15.72
CA PHE A 506 8.06 -26.20 17.00
C PHE A 506 7.21 -26.65 18.19
N LEU A 507 5.96 -27.03 17.94
CA LEU A 507 5.01 -27.46 18.97
C LEU A 507 5.15 -28.95 19.31
N ALA A 508 5.76 -29.74 18.41
CA ALA A 508 6.08 -31.14 18.67
C ALA A 508 7.34 -31.27 19.54
N ALA A 509 7.38 -32.28 20.42
CA ALA A 509 8.57 -32.60 21.21
C ALA A 509 9.78 -32.88 20.30
N ARG A 510 10.93 -32.28 20.61
CA ARG A 510 12.17 -32.48 19.85
C ARG A 510 13.37 -32.47 20.78
N SER A 511 14.07 -33.59 20.88
CA SER A 511 15.27 -33.68 21.71
C SER A 511 16.47 -33.00 21.03
N ARG A 512 17.38 -32.45 21.84
CA ARG A 512 18.65 -31.88 21.39
C ARG A 512 19.48 -32.91 20.61
N ALA A 513 19.53 -34.14 21.09
CA ALA A 513 20.30 -35.22 20.45
C ALA A 513 19.76 -35.55 19.05
N ASP A 514 18.44 -35.63 18.88
CA ASP A 514 17.83 -35.90 17.58
C ASP A 514 18.05 -34.74 16.61
N ALA A 515 17.91 -33.51 17.09
CA ALA A 515 18.14 -32.32 16.29
C ALA A 515 19.60 -32.22 15.82
N ARG A 516 20.56 -32.52 16.70
CA ARG A 516 21.99 -32.57 16.36
C ARG A 516 22.31 -33.63 15.33
N ARG A 517 21.80 -34.87 15.52
CA ARG A 517 21.95 -35.94 14.52
C ARG A 517 21.38 -35.52 13.17
N ALA A 518 20.19 -34.92 13.16
CA ALA A 518 19.52 -34.53 11.93
C ALA A 518 20.23 -33.36 11.20
N LEU A 519 21.03 -32.55 11.90
CA LEU A 519 21.86 -31.48 11.34
C LEU A 519 23.32 -31.90 11.13
N ALA A 520 23.65 -33.19 11.31
CA ALA A 520 25.01 -33.70 11.28
C ALA A 520 25.97 -32.89 12.18
N LEU A 521 25.50 -32.54 13.39
CA LEU A 521 26.26 -31.89 14.44
C LEU A 521 26.75 -32.92 15.46
N PRO A 522 27.90 -32.69 16.10
CA PRO A 522 28.39 -33.58 17.14
C PRO A 522 27.37 -33.69 18.28
N PRO A 523 27.24 -34.88 18.91
CA PRO A 523 26.30 -35.08 20.01
C PRO A 523 26.67 -34.21 21.22
N ASP A 524 27.96 -34.02 21.44
CA ASP A 524 28.54 -33.24 22.53
C ASP A 524 29.21 -31.96 22.02
N GLY A 525 29.45 -31.00 22.93
CA GLY A 525 30.05 -29.70 22.59
C GLY A 525 29.03 -28.56 22.44
N ARG A 526 29.56 -27.35 22.31
CA ARG A 526 28.78 -26.10 22.25
C ARG A 526 28.40 -25.79 20.81
N VAL A 527 27.13 -25.46 20.58
CA VAL A 527 26.63 -25.00 19.28
C VAL A 527 26.00 -23.63 19.45
N ILE A 528 26.45 -22.65 18.67
CA ILE A 528 25.91 -21.28 18.68
C ILE A 528 25.28 -21.01 17.32
N ALA A 529 24.04 -20.54 17.29
CA ALA A 529 23.42 -20.08 16.06
C ALA A 529 23.42 -18.55 15.99
N VAL A 530 23.68 -18.01 14.80
CA VAL A 530 23.62 -16.59 14.49
C VAL A 530 22.60 -16.40 13.37
N SER A 531 21.53 -15.64 13.59
CA SER A 531 20.43 -15.51 12.64
C SER A 531 19.97 -14.07 12.47
N GLY A 532 19.75 -13.65 11.23
CA GLY A 532 19.13 -12.37 10.88
C GLY A 532 17.66 -12.47 10.48
N GLY A 533 17.03 -13.61 10.79
CA GLY A 533 15.69 -13.95 10.31
C GLY A 533 15.68 -14.28 8.80
N GLY A 534 14.49 -14.40 8.23
CA GLY A 534 14.32 -14.80 6.83
C GLY A 534 14.99 -13.87 5.80
N TRP A 535 15.25 -12.62 6.17
CA TRP A 535 15.88 -11.60 5.31
C TRP A 535 17.37 -11.38 5.61
N GLY A 536 17.93 -12.00 6.65
CA GLY A 536 19.32 -11.78 7.04
C GLY A 536 19.62 -10.32 7.38
N VAL A 537 18.81 -9.72 8.26
CA VAL A 537 18.93 -8.31 8.69
C VAL A 537 19.81 -8.21 9.94
N GLY A 538 20.48 -7.09 10.12
CA GLY A 538 21.34 -6.81 11.29
C GLY A 538 22.81 -7.19 11.08
N ASP A 539 23.61 -7.02 12.13
CA ASP A 539 25.05 -7.28 12.09
C ASP A 539 25.42 -8.75 12.33
N LEU A 540 25.19 -9.57 11.30
CA LEU A 540 25.55 -10.99 11.33
C LEU A 540 27.06 -11.22 11.24
N LEU A 541 27.82 -10.29 10.64
CA LEU A 541 29.27 -10.42 10.52
C LEU A 541 29.94 -10.22 11.88
N GLY A 542 29.57 -9.18 12.62
CA GLY A 542 30.03 -8.95 14.00
C GLY A 542 29.57 -10.07 14.94
N ALA A 543 28.29 -10.46 14.86
CA ALA A 543 27.77 -11.57 15.66
C ALA A 543 28.49 -12.90 15.41
N THR A 544 28.80 -13.22 14.15
CA THR A 544 29.56 -14.43 13.80
C THR A 544 31.01 -14.33 14.29
N ALA A 545 31.64 -13.17 14.18
CA ALA A 545 33.00 -12.95 14.69
C ALA A 545 33.09 -13.20 16.20
N VAL A 546 32.13 -12.67 16.97
CA VAL A 546 32.05 -12.87 18.42
C VAL A 546 31.75 -14.31 18.78
N ALA A 547 30.80 -14.96 18.08
CA ALA A 547 30.48 -16.37 18.33
C ALA A 547 31.70 -17.30 18.12
N LEU A 548 32.55 -17.00 17.14
CA LEU A 548 33.78 -17.78 16.87
C LEU A 548 34.89 -17.61 17.92
N GLN A 549 34.83 -16.55 18.73
CA GLN A 549 35.74 -16.36 19.86
C GLN A 549 35.45 -17.31 21.03
N VAL A 550 34.27 -17.93 21.06
CA VAL A 550 33.94 -18.94 22.07
C VAL A 550 34.73 -20.21 21.77
N PRO A 551 35.57 -20.70 22.72
CA PRO A 551 36.36 -21.92 22.51
C PRO A 551 35.46 -23.13 22.27
N ASP A 552 35.88 -24.00 21.34
CA ASP A 552 35.25 -25.29 21.03
C ASP A 552 33.77 -25.24 20.63
N ALA A 553 33.25 -24.06 20.27
CA ALA A 553 31.88 -23.89 19.78
C ALA A 553 31.81 -24.04 18.25
N ILE A 554 30.84 -24.81 17.76
CA ILE A 554 30.42 -24.81 16.36
C ILE A 554 29.45 -23.66 16.14
N VAL A 555 29.69 -22.84 15.13
CA VAL A 555 28.86 -21.68 14.82
C VAL A 555 28.03 -21.94 13.56
N LEU A 556 26.71 -21.82 13.68
CA LEU A 556 25.77 -21.87 12.56
C LEU A 556 25.38 -20.44 12.17
N CYS A 557 25.85 -19.95 11.03
CA CYS A 557 25.48 -18.61 10.55
C CYS A 557 24.36 -18.68 9.51
N LEU A 558 23.14 -18.35 9.90
CA LEU A 558 21.93 -18.39 9.07
C LEU A 558 21.69 -17.04 8.39
N CYS A 559 22.04 -16.96 7.12
CA CYS A 559 21.97 -15.75 6.31
C CYS A 559 20.58 -15.49 5.67
N GLY A 560 19.60 -16.38 5.90
CA GLY A 560 18.26 -16.26 5.30
C GLY A 560 18.30 -16.26 3.78
N ARG A 561 17.38 -15.52 3.13
CA ARG A 561 17.32 -15.34 1.67
C ARG A 561 18.29 -14.26 1.14
N ASN A 562 19.32 -13.90 1.91
CA ASN A 562 20.25 -12.83 1.57
C ASN A 562 21.57 -13.39 1.04
N ASP A 563 21.61 -13.73 -0.25
CA ASP A 563 22.78 -14.32 -0.90
C ASP A 563 24.01 -13.40 -0.85
N LYS A 564 23.81 -12.07 -0.87
CA LYS A 564 24.90 -11.09 -0.72
C LYS A 564 25.52 -11.12 0.67
N LEU A 565 24.71 -11.26 1.72
CA LEU A 565 25.22 -11.46 3.07
C LEU A 565 25.95 -12.81 3.18
N ARG A 566 25.38 -13.89 2.63
CA ARG A 566 26.01 -15.21 2.61
C ARG A 566 27.40 -15.16 1.99
N ALA A 567 27.53 -14.54 0.81
CA ALA A 567 28.80 -14.36 0.13
C ALA A 567 29.81 -13.57 0.98
N ARG A 568 29.39 -12.50 1.67
CA ARG A 568 30.27 -11.72 2.56
C ARG A 568 30.75 -12.50 3.78
N VAL A 569 29.87 -13.30 4.41
CA VAL A 569 30.24 -14.17 5.53
C VAL A 569 31.24 -15.23 5.06
N THR A 570 30.95 -15.90 3.94
CA THR A 570 31.86 -16.89 3.34
C THR A 570 33.21 -16.27 2.93
N GLN A 571 33.22 -15.06 2.37
CA GLN A 571 34.47 -14.38 2.01
C GLN A 571 35.33 -14.04 3.23
N ARG A 572 34.71 -13.69 4.37
CA ARG A 572 35.43 -13.25 5.57
C ARG A 572 35.88 -14.41 6.46
N PHE A 573 35.09 -15.48 6.53
CA PHE A 573 35.28 -16.57 7.50
C PHE A 573 35.25 -17.97 6.86
N GLY A 574 35.33 -18.08 5.52
CA GLY A 574 35.14 -19.33 4.80
C GLY A 574 36.14 -20.45 5.14
N ASP A 575 37.33 -20.08 5.62
CA ASP A 575 38.37 -21.02 6.02
C ASP A 575 38.23 -21.51 7.47
N GLU A 576 37.28 -20.98 8.26
CA GLU A 576 37.09 -21.38 9.65
C GLU A 576 36.34 -22.73 9.74
N PRO A 577 36.99 -23.81 10.21
CA PRO A 577 36.40 -25.15 10.20
C PRO A 577 35.21 -25.30 11.16
N ARG A 578 35.08 -24.43 12.16
CA ARG A 578 33.97 -24.44 13.12
C ARG A 578 32.72 -23.69 12.62
N LEU A 579 32.80 -22.97 11.49
CA LEU A 579 31.70 -22.20 10.94
C LEU A 579 30.94 -23.00 9.88
N ARG A 580 29.60 -23.08 10.03
CA ARG A 580 28.69 -23.55 8.99
C ARG A 580 27.81 -22.41 8.53
N VAL A 581 28.05 -21.94 7.31
CA VAL A 581 27.23 -20.88 6.70
C VAL A 581 26.02 -21.51 6.02
N MET A 582 24.82 -21.06 6.40
CA MET A 582 23.54 -21.57 5.91
C MET A 582 22.75 -20.46 5.22
N GLY A 583 22.02 -20.83 4.15
CA GLY A 583 21.01 -19.96 3.55
C GLY A 583 19.70 -19.97 4.34
N PHE A 584 18.59 -19.73 3.64
CA PHE A 584 17.26 -19.94 4.21
C PHE A 584 17.05 -21.43 4.51
N THR A 585 16.45 -21.75 5.67
CA THR A 585 16.16 -23.12 6.11
C THR A 585 14.73 -23.22 6.62
N ASP A 586 14.07 -24.31 6.28
CA ASP A 586 12.77 -24.74 6.83
C ASP A 586 12.94 -25.61 8.10
N ARG A 587 14.18 -26.03 8.40
CA ARG A 587 14.54 -26.84 9.57
C ARG A 587 14.91 -26.01 10.79
N MET A 588 14.37 -24.79 10.92
CA MET A 588 14.66 -23.89 12.04
C MET A 588 14.36 -24.53 13.40
N SER A 589 13.31 -25.35 13.49
CA SER A 589 13.01 -26.13 14.70
C SER A 589 14.15 -27.05 15.13
N ASP A 590 14.85 -27.69 14.19
CA ASP A 590 16.04 -28.50 14.51
C ASP A 590 17.20 -27.61 14.92
N VAL A 591 17.39 -26.47 14.24
CA VAL A 591 18.47 -25.53 14.58
C VAL A 591 18.33 -25.05 16.02
N LEU A 592 17.16 -24.56 16.41
CA LEU A 592 16.92 -24.06 17.76
C LEU A 592 17.00 -25.18 18.82
N ALA A 593 16.53 -26.39 18.52
CA ALA A 593 16.66 -27.52 19.45
C ALA A 593 18.12 -28.00 19.60
N ALA A 594 18.94 -27.94 18.54
CA ALA A 594 20.33 -28.40 18.55
C ALA A 594 21.30 -27.40 19.20
N THR A 595 20.99 -26.11 19.07
CA THR A 595 21.80 -24.97 19.52
C THR A 595 21.74 -24.77 21.05
N ASP A 596 22.81 -24.21 21.61
CA ASP A 596 22.97 -23.87 23.03
C ASP A 596 22.82 -22.38 23.32
N ALA A 597 23.06 -21.52 22.33
CA ALA A 597 22.72 -20.10 22.39
C ALA A 597 22.42 -19.56 20.98
N LEU A 598 21.36 -18.76 20.85
CA LEU A 598 20.98 -18.07 19.62
C LEU A 598 21.32 -16.59 19.73
N ILE A 599 22.14 -16.08 18.82
CA ILE A 599 22.30 -14.64 18.58
C ILE A 599 21.34 -14.26 17.46
N HIS A 600 20.40 -13.36 17.74
CA HIS A 600 19.36 -12.98 16.79
C HIS A 600 19.12 -11.48 16.72
N SER A 601 18.93 -10.95 15.51
CA SER A 601 18.74 -9.52 15.31
C SER A 601 17.29 -9.05 15.40
N SER A 602 16.30 -9.92 15.14
CA SER A 602 14.90 -9.53 15.21
C SER A 602 14.24 -10.02 16.49
N ALA A 603 13.40 -9.17 17.09
CA ALA A 603 12.44 -9.60 18.09
C ALA A 603 11.12 -9.97 17.38
N GLY A 604 10.55 -11.13 17.69
CA GLY A 604 9.35 -11.67 17.03
C GLY A 604 9.23 -13.19 17.23
N LEU A 605 8.60 -13.87 16.26
CA LEU A 605 8.27 -15.29 16.36
C LEU A 605 9.49 -16.22 16.56
N THR A 606 10.65 -15.92 15.96
CA THR A 606 11.87 -16.75 16.13
C THR A 606 12.36 -16.79 17.58
N VAL A 607 12.25 -15.67 18.31
CA VAL A 607 12.63 -15.60 19.73
C VAL A 607 11.68 -16.45 20.57
N LEU A 608 10.38 -16.36 20.28
CA LEU A 608 9.38 -17.22 20.91
C LEU A 608 9.61 -18.70 20.58
N GLU A 609 9.91 -19.03 19.32
CA GLU A 609 10.25 -20.39 18.89
C GLU A 609 11.50 -20.92 19.62
N ALA A 610 12.49 -20.06 19.87
CA ALA A 610 13.66 -20.41 20.66
C ALA A 610 13.29 -20.69 22.12
N ILE A 611 12.43 -19.85 22.73
CA ILE A 611 11.90 -20.07 24.09
C ILE A 611 11.16 -21.41 24.17
N ILE A 612 10.29 -21.72 23.20
CA ILE A 612 9.57 -23.01 23.13
C ILE A 612 10.56 -24.18 23.07
N ARG A 613 11.72 -24.00 22.43
CA ARG A 613 12.80 -25.01 22.33
C ARG A 613 13.77 -25.03 23.50
N GLY A 614 13.61 -24.16 24.50
CA GLY A 614 14.59 -24.01 25.57
C GLY A 614 15.95 -23.55 25.05
N CYS A 615 15.98 -22.83 23.93
CA CYS A 615 17.18 -22.24 23.36
C CYS A 615 17.32 -20.79 23.87
N PRO A 616 18.35 -20.51 24.69
CA PRO A 616 18.65 -19.16 25.17
C PRO A 616 18.89 -18.19 24.01
N VAL A 617 18.37 -16.97 24.12
CA VAL A 617 18.48 -15.94 23.08
C VAL A 617 19.26 -14.74 23.58
N VAL A 618 20.15 -14.24 22.73
CA VAL A 618 20.81 -12.94 22.84
C VAL A 618 20.36 -12.09 21.65
N SER A 619 19.57 -11.05 21.92
CA SER A 619 19.15 -10.08 20.91
C SER A 619 20.30 -9.11 20.61
N TYR A 620 20.74 -9.04 19.35
CA TYR A 620 21.87 -8.20 18.93
C TYR A 620 21.82 -7.80 17.45
N GLY A 621 22.33 -6.61 17.13
CA GLY A 621 22.63 -6.21 15.75
C GLY A 621 21.48 -5.52 15.01
N PHE A 622 20.32 -5.30 15.65
CA PHE A 622 19.25 -4.46 15.09
C PHE A 622 18.40 -3.81 16.20
N GLY A 623 18.69 -2.55 16.53
CA GLY A 623 18.13 -1.86 17.72
C GLY A 623 17.22 -0.67 17.41
N TYR A 624 16.48 -0.68 16.29
CA TYR A 624 15.69 0.48 15.82
C TYR A 624 14.17 0.23 15.82
N GLY A 625 13.38 1.28 16.07
CA GLY A 625 11.92 1.25 16.03
C GLY A 625 11.27 0.19 16.92
N HIS A 626 10.40 -0.66 16.35
CA HIS A 626 9.64 -1.66 17.11
C HIS A 626 10.51 -2.76 17.74
N VAL A 627 11.64 -3.11 17.12
CA VAL A 627 12.57 -4.11 17.68
C VAL A 627 13.21 -3.59 18.97
N ARG A 628 13.47 -2.28 19.07
CA ARG A 628 13.96 -1.70 20.33
C ARG A 628 12.92 -1.77 21.45
N ALA A 629 11.65 -1.51 21.13
CA ALA A 629 10.56 -1.65 22.10
C ALA A 629 10.44 -3.11 22.56
N SER A 630 10.57 -4.05 21.63
CA SER A 630 10.57 -5.48 21.93
C SER A 630 11.79 -5.93 22.74
N ASN A 631 12.98 -5.40 22.46
CA ASN A 631 14.19 -5.65 23.25
C ASN A 631 14.03 -5.14 24.69
N ALA A 632 13.50 -3.92 24.86
CA ALA A 632 13.20 -3.40 26.19
C ALA A 632 12.18 -4.28 26.94
N ALA A 633 11.19 -4.84 26.23
CA ALA A 633 10.24 -5.79 26.81
C ALA A 633 10.91 -7.13 27.16
N LEU A 634 11.80 -7.67 26.31
CA LEU A 634 12.57 -8.88 26.60
C LEU A 634 13.43 -8.73 27.86
N GLU A 635 14.11 -7.59 28.01
CA GLU A 635 14.87 -7.25 29.22
C GLU A 635 13.95 -7.14 30.45
N ARG A 636 12.85 -6.38 30.32
CA ARG A 636 11.89 -6.13 31.42
C ARG A 636 11.27 -7.42 31.97
N PHE A 637 10.97 -8.37 31.09
CA PHE A 637 10.35 -9.65 31.46
C PHE A 637 11.36 -10.79 31.66
N GLY A 638 12.66 -10.54 31.46
CA GLY A 638 13.71 -11.54 31.64
C GLY A 638 13.65 -12.71 30.65
N LEU A 639 13.10 -12.49 29.45
CA LEU A 639 12.86 -13.55 28.45
C LEU A 639 14.05 -13.79 27.51
N ALA A 640 14.93 -12.81 27.35
CA ALA A 640 16.17 -12.92 26.58
C ALA A 640 17.19 -11.88 27.06
N GLN A 641 18.47 -12.16 26.80
CA GLN A 641 19.51 -11.14 26.97
C GLN A 641 19.51 -10.19 25.78
N VAL A 642 19.86 -8.92 25.99
CA VAL A 642 19.98 -7.93 24.93
C VAL A 642 21.37 -7.32 25.00
N ALA A 643 22.10 -7.38 23.88
CA ALA A 643 23.36 -6.69 23.69
C ALA A 643 23.16 -5.53 22.72
N ARG A 644 23.45 -4.32 23.16
CA ARG A 644 23.29 -3.08 22.37
C ARG A 644 24.54 -2.79 21.55
N GLU A 645 25.69 -3.18 22.09
CA GLU A 645 27.01 -3.00 21.48
C GLU A 645 27.76 -4.34 21.38
N GLU A 646 28.72 -4.43 20.47
CA GLU A 646 29.50 -5.65 20.25
C GLU A 646 30.25 -6.09 21.53
N ALA A 647 30.72 -5.13 22.33
CA ALA A 647 31.41 -5.39 23.60
C ALA A 647 30.53 -6.13 24.63
N GLU A 648 29.22 -5.94 24.57
CA GLU A 648 28.25 -6.59 25.46
C GLU A 648 27.88 -8.00 24.98
N LEU A 649 28.10 -8.29 23.68
CA LEU A 649 27.64 -9.51 23.05
C LEU A 649 28.33 -10.75 23.61
N ARG A 650 29.66 -10.73 23.76
CA ARG A 650 30.41 -11.89 24.24
C ARG A 650 30.00 -12.31 25.67
N PRO A 651 30.00 -11.41 26.67
CA PRO A 651 29.52 -11.76 28.01
C PRO A 651 28.07 -12.26 28.00
N ALA A 652 27.22 -11.71 27.13
CA ALA A 652 25.84 -12.17 27.01
C ALA A 652 25.73 -13.59 26.45
N VAL A 653 26.53 -13.93 25.44
CA VAL A 653 26.59 -15.29 24.86
C VAL A 653 27.13 -16.29 25.89
N GLU A 654 28.19 -15.94 26.64
CA GLU A 654 28.75 -16.81 27.68
C GLU A 654 27.71 -17.12 28.77
N ARG A 655 26.98 -16.12 29.27
CA ARG A 655 25.85 -16.33 30.19
C ARG A 655 24.72 -17.17 29.59
N ALA A 656 24.43 -16.98 28.31
CA ALA A 656 23.39 -17.74 27.60
C ALA A 656 23.77 -19.23 27.50
N LEU A 657 25.05 -19.54 27.31
CA LEU A 657 25.56 -20.91 27.26
C LEU A 657 25.54 -21.64 28.61
N GLU A 658 25.52 -20.90 29.72
CA GLU A 658 25.45 -21.45 31.08
C GLU A 658 24.01 -21.82 31.49
N GLN A 659 23.01 -21.17 30.89
CA GLN A 659 21.62 -21.28 31.29
C GLN A 659 20.80 -21.84 30.13
N ARG A 660 20.55 -23.15 30.13
CA ARG A 660 19.65 -23.77 29.14
C ARG A 660 18.31 -24.11 29.80
N PRO A 661 17.24 -23.34 29.55
CA PRO A 661 15.91 -23.66 30.04
C PRO A 661 15.40 -24.97 29.46
N GLU A 662 14.51 -25.64 30.19
CA GLU A 662 13.73 -26.74 29.64
C GLU A 662 12.77 -26.23 28.56
N PRO A 663 12.54 -26.97 27.47
CA PRO A 663 11.55 -26.62 26.45
C PRO A 663 10.15 -26.46 27.05
N ASP A 664 9.47 -25.34 26.76
CA ASP A 664 8.13 -25.09 27.28
C ASP A 664 7.04 -25.65 26.36
N GLY A 665 6.57 -26.86 26.69
CA GLY A 665 5.44 -27.49 25.99
C GLY A 665 4.07 -26.87 26.31
N SER A 666 3.98 -25.91 27.23
CA SER A 666 2.69 -25.28 27.60
C SER A 666 2.09 -24.47 26.44
N PHE A 667 2.92 -23.86 25.60
CA PHE A 667 2.50 -23.14 24.40
C PHE A 667 1.70 -24.03 23.44
N ALA A 668 2.09 -25.30 23.28
CA ALA A 668 1.41 -26.25 22.40
C ALA A 668 0.03 -26.70 22.93
N ARG A 669 -0.19 -26.62 24.24
CA ARG A 669 -1.46 -26.98 24.90
C ARG A 669 -2.51 -25.86 24.89
N ARG A 670 -2.14 -24.67 24.42
CA ARG A 670 -3.06 -23.53 24.34
C ARG A 670 -4.05 -23.72 23.18
N PRO A 671 -5.27 -23.19 23.31
CA PRO A 671 -6.19 -23.12 22.18
C PRO A 671 -5.58 -22.27 21.07
N SER A 672 -5.80 -22.68 19.82
CA SER A 672 -5.32 -21.97 18.65
C SER A 672 -6.07 -20.65 18.44
N THR A 673 -5.56 -19.80 17.54
CA THR A 673 -6.29 -18.60 17.16
C THR A 673 -7.61 -18.99 16.50
N ALA A 674 -7.61 -20.03 15.67
CA ALA A 674 -8.83 -20.54 15.05
C ALA A 674 -9.84 -21.02 16.10
N SER A 675 -9.43 -21.75 17.14
CA SER A 675 -10.39 -22.36 18.08
C SER A 675 -11.09 -21.32 18.93
N LEU A 676 -10.34 -20.30 19.34
CA LEU A 676 -10.90 -19.18 20.08
C LEU A 676 -11.92 -18.41 19.23
N ILE A 677 -11.66 -18.26 17.93
CA ILE A 677 -12.58 -17.60 17.01
C ILE A 677 -13.80 -18.50 16.71
N LEU A 678 -13.59 -19.78 16.47
CA LEU A 678 -14.63 -20.75 16.13
C LEU A 678 -15.54 -21.07 17.32
N GLY A 679 -15.04 -20.95 18.55
CA GLY A 679 -15.80 -20.98 19.80
C GLY A 679 -16.68 -19.75 20.04
N ASP A 680 -16.78 -18.87 19.03
CA ASP A 680 -17.60 -17.67 18.98
C ASP A 680 -17.31 -16.67 20.12
N GLU A 681 -16.08 -16.69 20.64
CA GLU A 681 -15.65 -15.68 21.60
C GLU A 681 -15.63 -14.31 20.93
N ARG A 682 -16.48 -13.42 21.43
CA ARG A 682 -16.58 -12.03 20.95
C ARG A 682 -16.60 -11.09 22.13
N ARG A 683 -16.05 -9.89 21.91
CA ARG A 683 -16.20 -8.81 22.88
C ARG A 683 -17.62 -8.27 22.84
N ALA A 684 -18.34 -8.38 23.95
CA ALA A 684 -19.75 -8.00 24.09
C ALA A 684 -20.07 -6.48 23.97
N ARG A 685 -19.18 -5.63 23.45
CA ARG A 685 -19.37 -4.17 23.42
C ARG A 685 -18.91 -3.53 22.12
N GLN A 686 -19.82 -3.35 21.17
CA GLN A 686 -19.67 -2.27 20.20
C GLN A 686 -19.87 -0.93 20.93
N LEU A 687 -18.91 -0.01 20.83
CA LEU A 687 -19.05 1.33 21.42
C LEU A 687 -20.30 2.01 20.83
N PRO A 688 -21.21 2.57 21.67
CA PRO A 688 -22.44 3.17 21.17
C PRO A 688 -22.17 4.28 20.14
N ARG A 689 -22.81 4.19 18.97
CA ARG A 689 -22.65 5.13 17.85
C ARG A 689 -22.81 6.61 18.26
N TRP A 690 -23.58 6.90 19.32
CA TRP A 690 -23.78 8.24 19.85
C TRP A 690 -22.53 8.86 20.48
N ARG A 691 -21.69 8.09 21.20
CA ARG A 691 -20.46 8.60 21.85
C ARG A 691 -19.40 9.06 20.84
N VAL A 692 -19.33 8.37 19.69
CA VAL A 692 -18.42 8.74 18.60
C VAL A 692 -18.92 9.98 17.86
N ARG A 693 -20.24 10.12 17.69
CA ARG A 693 -20.86 11.30 17.07
C ARG A 693 -20.69 12.55 17.93
N THR A 694 -20.90 12.45 19.24
CA THR A 694 -20.70 13.58 20.16
C THR A 694 -19.25 14.03 20.22
N ALA A 695 -18.29 13.11 20.32
CA ALA A 695 -16.86 13.47 20.29
C ALA A 695 -16.47 14.21 19.00
N ARG A 696 -16.94 13.74 17.84
CA ARG A 696 -16.69 14.41 16.54
C ARG A 696 -17.35 15.78 16.46
N ALA A 697 -18.59 15.90 16.92
CA ALA A 697 -19.29 17.17 16.96
C ALA A 697 -18.54 18.18 17.85
N VAL A 698 -18.07 17.76 19.02
CA VAL A 698 -17.30 18.60 19.95
C VAL A 698 -15.97 19.04 19.32
N THR A 699 -15.19 18.13 18.71
CA THR A 699 -13.91 18.49 18.08
C THR A 699 -14.09 19.40 16.87
N ALA A 700 -15.07 19.12 16.00
CA ALA A 700 -15.37 19.96 14.85
C ALA A 700 -15.82 21.36 15.28
N THR A 701 -16.68 21.44 16.31
CA THR A 701 -17.13 22.70 16.88
C THR A 701 -15.96 23.48 17.48
N ALA A 702 -15.07 22.84 18.24
CA ALA A 702 -13.89 23.47 18.82
C ALA A 702 -12.94 24.04 17.74
N ALA A 703 -12.71 23.28 16.66
CA ALA A 703 -11.86 23.74 15.55
C ALA A 703 -12.47 24.94 14.79
N VAL A 704 -13.79 24.91 14.55
CA VAL A 704 -14.50 26.03 13.93
C VAL A 704 -14.46 27.27 14.82
N VAL A 705 -14.70 27.12 16.13
CA VAL A 705 -14.62 28.22 17.10
C VAL A 705 -13.21 28.80 17.16
N ALA A 706 -12.17 27.97 17.16
CA ALA A 706 -10.78 28.43 17.12
C ALA A 706 -10.44 29.20 15.84
N ALA A 707 -10.90 28.71 14.68
CA ALA A 707 -10.70 29.37 13.40
C ALA A 707 -11.43 30.73 13.33
N ILE A 708 -12.69 30.79 13.78
CA ILE A 708 -13.45 32.04 13.88
C ILE A 708 -12.75 33.01 14.84
N GLY A 709 -12.31 32.53 16.01
CA GLY A 709 -11.57 33.32 16.99
C GLY A 709 -10.31 33.95 16.39
N TRP A 710 -9.48 33.13 15.73
CA TRP A 710 -8.26 33.61 15.06
C TRP A 710 -8.56 34.66 13.99
N THR A 711 -9.60 34.44 13.17
CA THR A 711 -10.02 35.35 12.10
C THR A 711 -10.48 36.71 12.66
N LEU A 712 -11.15 36.72 13.82
CA LEU A 712 -11.61 37.96 14.44
C LEU A 712 -10.49 38.73 15.16
N THR A 713 -9.44 38.05 15.63
CA THR A 713 -8.43 38.66 16.51
C THR A 713 -7.10 39.00 15.84
N ALA A 714 -6.64 38.21 14.85
CA ALA A 714 -5.31 38.35 14.28
C ALA A 714 -5.29 39.34 13.11
N GLY A 715 -4.30 40.25 13.06
CA GLY A 715 -4.15 41.18 11.92
C GLY A 715 -3.86 40.47 10.59
N ALA A 716 -3.14 39.34 10.62
CA ALA A 716 -2.87 38.51 9.46
C ALA A 716 -4.13 37.88 8.82
N SER A 717 -5.25 37.83 9.54
CA SER A 717 -6.51 37.33 8.98
C SER A 717 -7.05 38.25 7.89
N TYR A 718 -6.90 39.57 8.04
CA TYR A 718 -7.44 40.54 7.11
C TYR A 718 -6.72 40.52 5.77
N THR A 719 -5.41 40.31 5.75
CA THR A 719 -4.65 40.19 4.49
C THR A 719 -5.07 38.98 3.67
N VAL A 720 -5.50 37.89 4.33
CA VAL A 720 -6.02 36.68 3.70
C VAL A 720 -7.46 36.89 3.20
N VAL A 721 -8.34 37.42 4.04
CA VAL A 721 -9.78 37.53 3.71
C VAL A 721 -10.10 38.71 2.78
N SER A 722 -9.38 39.84 2.86
CA SER A 722 -9.58 41.02 1.99
C SER A 722 -9.33 40.74 0.50
N ARG A 723 -8.64 39.64 0.16
CA ARG A 723 -8.47 39.20 -1.22
C ARG A 723 -9.75 38.62 -1.84
N PHE A 724 -10.65 38.08 -1.01
CA PHE A 724 -11.84 37.33 -1.45
C PHE A 724 -13.17 37.99 -1.07
N ALA A 725 -13.18 38.91 -0.11
CA ALA A 725 -14.34 39.73 0.24
C ALA A 725 -14.00 41.19 -0.07
N HIS A 726 -14.96 42.01 -0.49
CA HIS A 726 -14.83 43.44 -0.87
C HIS A 726 -14.36 44.39 0.27
N MET A 727 -13.57 43.90 1.22
CA MET A 727 -12.95 44.60 2.34
C MET A 727 -11.59 45.17 1.93
N ARG A 728 -11.55 45.98 0.86
CA ARG A 728 -10.31 46.63 0.42
C ARG A 728 -10.22 48.05 0.98
N PRO A 729 -9.05 48.50 1.46
CA PRO A 729 -8.84 49.91 1.76
C PRO A 729 -8.99 50.72 0.47
N VAL A 730 -9.41 51.99 0.61
CA VAL A 730 -9.33 52.94 -0.50
C VAL A 730 -7.87 53.39 -0.60
N THR A 731 -7.22 53.04 -1.71
CA THR A 731 -5.82 53.38 -2.00
C THR A 731 -5.68 54.37 -3.15
N ALA A 732 -6.71 54.51 -3.98
CA ALA A 732 -6.81 55.48 -5.05
C ALA A 732 -8.28 55.81 -5.34
N VAL A 733 -8.52 56.96 -5.96
CA VAL A 733 -9.82 57.39 -6.48
C VAL A 733 -9.67 57.85 -7.94
N SER A 734 -10.74 57.72 -8.72
CA SER A 734 -10.74 58.26 -10.08
C SER A 734 -10.97 59.77 -10.03
N THR A 735 -10.04 60.55 -10.57
CA THR A 735 -10.14 62.01 -10.66
C THR A 735 -9.47 62.51 -11.93
N GLY A 736 -10.06 63.54 -12.56
CA GLY A 736 -9.44 64.25 -13.69
C GLY A 736 -8.54 65.43 -13.26
N ARG A 737 -8.47 65.71 -11.95
CA ARG A 737 -7.60 66.75 -11.40
C ARG A 737 -6.20 66.17 -11.13
N PRO A 738 -5.12 66.93 -11.33
CA PRO A 738 -3.76 66.49 -11.04
C PRO A 738 -3.50 66.54 -9.52
N GLU A 739 -4.27 65.81 -8.74
CA GLU A 739 -4.22 65.80 -7.27
C GLU A 739 -3.89 64.40 -6.75
N VAL A 740 -3.08 64.32 -5.70
CA VAL A 740 -2.80 63.08 -4.94
C VAL A 740 -3.12 63.28 -3.47
N GLY A 741 -3.59 62.22 -2.82
CA GLY A 741 -3.89 62.23 -1.40
C GLY A 741 -2.66 61.91 -0.59
N VAL A 742 -2.24 62.79 0.31
CA VAL A 742 -1.11 62.50 1.19
C VAL A 742 -1.61 62.07 2.56
N LEU A 743 -1.17 60.91 3.03
CA LEU A 743 -1.47 60.34 4.34
C LEU A 743 -0.18 60.26 5.14
N ILE A 744 -0.13 60.87 6.32
CA ILE A 744 1.08 60.93 7.15
C ILE A 744 0.82 60.22 8.48
N ASP A 745 1.67 59.26 8.83
CA ASP A 745 1.73 58.65 10.15
C ASP A 745 2.90 59.26 10.93
N ALA A 746 2.59 60.14 11.89
CA ALA A 746 3.60 60.85 12.68
C ALA A 746 3.19 60.90 14.16
N PRO A 747 4.16 60.88 15.10
CA PRO A 747 3.91 61.12 16.53
C PRO A 747 3.22 62.46 16.79
N VAL A 748 2.21 62.46 17.65
CA VAL A 748 1.35 63.63 17.94
C VAL A 748 2.15 64.90 18.30
N GLY A 749 3.27 64.76 19.00
CA GLY A 749 4.12 65.89 19.40
C GLY A 749 4.82 66.61 18.24
N GLN A 750 5.03 65.94 17.10
CA GLN A 750 5.72 66.49 15.93
C GLN A 750 4.75 67.04 14.86
N VAL A 751 3.46 66.75 15.00
CA VAL A 751 2.43 67.12 14.01
C VAL A 751 2.40 68.64 13.71
N PRO A 752 2.44 69.58 14.69
CA PRO A 752 2.38 71.01 14.39
C PRO A 752 3.58 71.51 13.57
N GLU A 753 4.78 71.07 13.92
CA GLU A 753 6.02 71.46 13.25
C GLU A 753 6.01 70.95 11.80
N LEU A 754 5.69 69.68 11.62
CA LEU A 754 5.63 69.04 10.32
C LEU A 754 4.53 69.62 9.41
N ALA A 755 3.35 69.93 9.96
CA ALA A 755 2.27 70.61 9.22
C ALA A 755 2.71 72.00 8.73
N GLY A 756 3.44 72.75 9.58
CA GLY A 756 4.05 74.03 9.19
C GLY A 756 5.05 73.87 8.04
N THR A 757 5.93 72.88 8.11
CA THR A 757 6.91 72.59 7.05
C THR A 757 6.24 72.20 5.73
N LEU A 758 5.22 71.33 5.77
CA LEU A 758 4.49 70.90 4.58
C LEU A 758 3.71 72.04 3.93
N SER A 759 3.04 72.86 4.75
CA SER A 759 2.30 74.03 4.27
C SER A 759 3.22 75.05 3.60
N ALA A 760 4.46 75.25 4.11
CA ALA A 760 5.45 76.11 3.47
C ALA A 760 5.90 75.60 2.09
N LEU A 761 5.78 74.29 1.84
CA LEU A 761 6.05 73.64 0.57
C LEU A 761 4.81 73.49 -0.32
N GLY A 762 3.65 74.02 0.11
CA GLY A 762 2.37 73.89 -0.62
C GLY A 762 1.79 72.46 -0.60
N ILE A 763 2.23 71.61 0.34
CA ILE A 763 1.76 70.24 0.50
C ILE A 763 0.71 70.21 1.60
N HIS A 764 -0.48 69.70 1.28
CA HIS A 764 -1.53 69.49 2.27
C HIS A 764 -1.83 67.99 2.43
N ALA A 765 -1.95 67.53 3.68
CA ALA A 765 -1.98 66.11 4.02
C ALA A 765 -3.05 65.75 5.07
N SER A 766 -3.31 64.45 5.18
CA SER A 766 -4.10 63.83 6.24
C SER A 766 -3.19 63.17 7.27
N PHE A 767 -3.13 63.72 8.47
CA PHE A 767 -2.36 63.18 9.59
C PHE A 767 -3.14 62.11 10.33
N THR A 768 -2.57 60.91 10.41
CA THR A 768 -3.14 59.78 11.11
C THR A 768 -2.63 59.75 12.54
N VAL A 769 -3.54 59.80 13.52
CA VAL A 769 -3.18 59.87 14.95
C VAL A 769 -3.91 58.79 15.75
N GLY A 770 -3.19 58.14 16.66
CA GLY A 770 -3.73 57.10 17.55
C GLY A 770 -4.46 57.63 18.79
N GLN A 771 -4.39 58.94 19.04
CA GLN A 771 -5.02 59.65 20.16
C GLN A 771 -5.77 60.89 19.64
N ALA A 772 -6.64 61.47 20.46
CA ALA A 772 -7.40 62.65 20.04
C ALA A 772 -6.50 63.86 19.83
N TYR A 773 -6.62 64.45 18.64
CA TYR A 773 -5.93 65.66 18.24
C TYR A 773 -6.93 66.61 17.58
N PRO A 774 -7.12 67.84 18.09
CA PRO A 774 -8.18 68.72 17.60
C PRO A 774 -7.99 69.08 16.12
N ALA A 775 -9.00 68.82 15.29
CA ALA A 775 -8.96 69.10 13.84
C ALA A 775 -8.72 70.59 13.53
N ALA A 776 -9.17 71.48 14.42
CA ALA A 776 -9.02 72.93 14.28
C ALA A 776 -7.55 73.39 14.19
N VAL A 777 -6.62 72.64 14.80
CA VAL A 777 -5.18 72.97 14.78
C VAL A 777 -4.57 72.76 13.39
N LEU A 778 -4.98 71.70 12.69
CA LEU A 778 -4.46 71.37 11.36
C LEU A 778 -5.19 72.10 10.23
N SER A 779 -6.46 72.45 10.43
CA SER A 779 -7.22 73.19 9.43
C SER A 779 -6.61 74.56 9.09
N VAL A 780 -5.84 75.16 10.00
CA VAL A 780 -5.10 76.41 9.75
C VAL A 780 -4.05 76.24 8.64
N TYR A 781 -3.47 75.04 8.51
CA TYR A 781 -2.48 74.68 7.50
C TYR A 781 -3.10 74.06 6.24
N GLY A 782 -4.43 73.95 6.16
CA GLY A 782 -5.12 73.24 5.08
C GLY A 782 -5.11 71.71 5.22
N ASP A 783 -4.66 71.19 6.38
CA ASP A 783 -4.49 69.77 6.65
C ASP A 783 -5.70 69.14 7.38
N GLN A 784 -5.77 67.81 7.38
CA GLN A 784 -6.85 67.03 8.01
C GLN A 784 -6.32 66.05 9.05
N THR A 785 -7.04 65.87 10.17
CA THR A 785 -6.80 64.75 11.11
C THR A 785 -7.65 63.53 10.78
N LEU A 786 -7.03 62.34 10.84
CA LEU A 786 -7.69 61.04 10.70
C LEU A 786 -7.36 60.12 11.89
N PRO A 787 -8.32 59.36 12.42
CA PRO A 787 -8.05 58.35 13.44
C PRO A 787 -7.24 57.18 12.86
N ARG A 788 -6.21 56.72 13.58
CA ARG A 788 -5.46 55.50 13.27
C ARG A 788 -5.83 54.37 14.24
N LEU A 789 -6.19 53.20 13.71
CA LEU A 789 -6.43 52.01 14.52
C LEU A 789 -5.14 51.18 14.65
N PRO A 790 -4.80 50.73 15.88
CA PRO A 790 -3.67 49.83 16.09
C PRO A 790 -3.96 48.45 15.51
N THR A 791 -2.90 47.69 15.25
CA THR A 791 -2.95 46.30 14.79
C THR A 791 -3.73 45.41 15.77
N GLY A 792 -4.26 44.30 15.23
CA GLY A 792 -5.16 43.38 15.94
C GLY A 792 -4.61 42.82 17.27
N GLY A 793 -5.52 42.35 18.12
CA GLY A 793 -5.20 41.70 19.39
C GLY A 793 -6.39 40.95 19.97
N LEU A 794 -6.14 39.95 20.83
CA LEU A 794 -7.12 38.97 21.35
C LEU A 794 -8.46 39.58 21.80
N VAL A 795 -8.43 40.72 22.50
CA VAL A 795 -9.65 41.39 23.03
C VAL A 795 -9.80 42.82 22.46
N ARG A 796 -8.80 43.31 21.73
CA ARG A 796 -8.72 44.73 21.35
C ARG A 796 -9.79 45.13 20.33
N TRP A 797 -10.18 44.20 19.46
CA TRP A 797 -11.19 44.42 18.43
C TRP A 797 -12.57 44.73 19.01
N LEU A 798 -12.95 44.13 20.14
CA LEU A 798 -14.23 44.40 20.82
C LEU A 798 -14.37 45.86 21.26
N ARG A 799 -13.24 46.54 21.53
CA ARG A 799 -13.21 47.94 21.97
C ARG A 799 -13.17 48.93 20.80
N THR A 800 -12.98 48.47 19.56
CA THR A 800 -12.78 49.33 18.38
C THR A 800 -13.93 50.30 18.16
N ARG A 801 -15.19 49.86 18.31
CA ARG A 801 -16.35 50.74 18.12
C ARG A 801 -16.41 51.88 19.13
N ALA A 802 -16.11 51.59 20.40
CA ALA A 802 -16.09 52.59 21.47
C ALA A 802 -14.90 53.55 21.31
N GLN A 803 -13.73 53.03 20.96
CA GLN A 803 -12.52 53.82 20.71
C GLN A 803 -12.71 54.79 19.54
N LEU A 804 -13.24 54.32 18.40
CA LEU A 804 -13.52 55.19 17.26
C LEU A 804 -14.55 56.27 17.60
N ARG A 805 -15.67 55.92 18.24
CA ARG A 805 -16.69 56.91 18.68
C ARG A 805 -16.13 57.96 19.63
N ARG A 806 -15.14 57.62 20.45
CA ARG A 806 -14.45 58.58 21.29
C ARG A 806 -13.58 59.51 20.45
N LEU A 807 -12.70 58.96 19.61
CA LEU A 807 -11.81 59.73 18.73
C LEU A 807 -12.58 60.68 17.80
N ILE A 808 -13.65 60.20 17.16
CA ILE A 808 -14.50 60.99 16.25
C ILE A 808 -15.13 62.19 16.99
N ARG A 809 -15.68 61.97 18.19
CA ARG A 809 -16.28 63.04 19.00
C ARG A 809 -15.25 64.08 19.43
N GLU A 810 -14.10 63.62 19.91
CA GLU A 810 -13.01 64.50 20.37
C GLU A 810 -12.34 65.26 19.20
N MET A 811 -12.36 64.69 17.98
CA MET A 811 -11.84 65.33 16.75
C MET A 811 -12.88 66.18 15.99
N GLY A 812 -14.15 66.17 16.40
CA GLY A 812 -15.22 66.90 15.71
C GLY A 812 -15.60 66.36 14.33
N LEU A 813 -15.36 65.07 14.07
CA LEU A 813 -15.62 64.43 12.78
C LEU A 813 -17.11 64.05 12.58
N GLN A 814 -17.57 64.03 11.33
CA GLN A 814 -18.95 63.70 10.97
C GLN A 814 -19.27 62.20 11.09
N ARG A 815 -20.55 61.84 10.92
CA ARG A 815 -21.08 60.47 11.05
C ARG A 815 -20.44 59.46 10.09
N HIS A 816 -19.92 59.93 8.95
CA HIS A 816 -19.06 59.16 8.05
C HIS A 816 -17.66 59.75 8.07
N PHE A 817 -16.65 58.92 8.31
CA PHE A 817 -15.26 59.37 8.48
C PHE A 817 -14.28 58.37 7.85
N LEU A 818 -13.08 58.86 7.54
CA LEU A 818 -11.97 58.01 7.08
C LEU A 818 -11.11 57.61 8.26
N TYR A 819 -10.52 56.42 8.22
CA TYR A 819 -9.55 55.98 9.23
C TYR A 819 -8.44 55.16 8.58
N ALA A 820 -7.25 55.17 9.20
CA ALA A 820 -6.09 54.41 8.72
C ALA A 820 -5.75 53.25 9.67
N SER A 821 -5.11 52.19 9.16
CA SER A 821 -4.63 51.07 9.97
C SER A 821 -3.59 50.22 9.23
N ASN A 822 -2.57 49.75 9.95
CA ASN A 822 -1.53 48.83 9.44
C ASN A 822 -1.98 47.37 9.42
N GLY A 823 -3.18 47.10 8.89
CA GLY A 823 -3.78 45.76 8.86
C GLY A 823 -4.68 45.49 10.07
N PRO A 824 -5.94 45.96 10.05
CA PRO A 824 -6.91 45.64 11.10
C PRO A 824 -7.22 44.14 11.09
N SER A 825 -7.70 43.55 12.19
CA SER A 825 -8.35 42.24 12.10
C SER A 825 -9.71 42.36 11.39
N VAL A 826 -10.27 41.23 10.90
CA VAL A 826 -11.62 41.25 10.29
C VAL A 826 -12.67 41.78 11.28
N GLY A 827 -12.54 41.45 12.57
CA GLY A 827 -13.40 41.98 13.62
C GLY A 827 -13.28 43.50 13.79
N GLN A 828 -12.07 44.06 13.72
CA GLN A 828 -11.85 45.51 13.78
C GLN A 828 -12.45 46.22 12.57
N TRP A 829 -12.25 45.68 11.36
CA TRP A 829 -12.82 46.23 10.13
C TRP A 829 -14.35 46.28 10.19
N TRP A 830 -15.01 45.19 10.60
CA TRP A 830 -16.46 45.12 10.64
C TRP A 830 -17.06 46.11 11.66
N LEU A 831 -16.45 46.21 12.84
CA LEU A 831 -16.88 47.16 13.86
C LEU A 831 -16.59 48.63 13.50
N ALA A 832 -15.49 48.89 12.78
CA ALA A 832 -15.18 50.22 12.27
C ALA A 832 -16.14 50.64 11.15
N HIS A 833 -16.44 49.72 10.22
CA HIS A 833 -17.41 49.94 9.15
C HIS A 833 -18.82 50.19 9.71
N GLY A 834 -19.27 49.37 10.67
CA GLY A 834 -20.54 49.56 11.39
C GLY A 834 -20.59 50.80 12.31
N ALA A 835 -19.47 51.52 12.46
CA ALA A 835 -19.40 52.82 13.11
C ALA A 835 -19.48 54.00 12.12
N GLY A 836 -19.48 53.74 10.80
CA GLY A 836 -19.43 54.75 9.75
C GLY A 836 -18.03 55.03 9.19
N GLY A 837 -17.03 54.21 9.55
CA GLY A 837 -15.64 54.37 9.13
C GLY A 837 -15.33 53.71 7.79
N ARG A 838 -14.58 54.41 6.93
CA ARG A 838 -14.02 53.84 5.70
C ARG A 838 -12.49 53.79 5.79
N LEU A 839 -11.94 52.60 5.57
CA LEU A 839 -10.49 52.37 5.68
C LEU A 839 -9.78 52.98 4.47
N VAL A 840 -8.75 53.78 4.74
CA VAL A 840 -7.80 54.31 3.75
C VAL A 840 -6.41 53.77 4.02
N ALA A 841 -5.63 53.58 2.95
CA ALA A 841 -4.23 53.16 3.02
C ALA A 841 -3.47 53.71 1.80
N GLY A 842 -2.15 53.81 1.87
CA GLY A 842 -1.35 54.21 0.71
C GLY A 842 -1.38 53.16 -0.40
N ALA A 843 -1.59 53.59 -1.66
CA ALA A 843 -1.19 52.83 -2.85
C ALA A 843 0.34 52.77 -2.96
N VAL A 844 1.00 53.87 -2.60
CA VAL A 844 2.44 53.97 -2.44
C VAL A 844 2.72 54.17 -0.95
N LYS A 845 3.56 53.31 -0.35
CA LYS A 845 3.95 53.37 1.06
C LYS A 845 5.45 53.58 1.15
N VAL A 846 5.87 54.55 1.96
CA VAL A 846 7.29 54.90 2.14
C VAL A 846 7.54 55.06 3.62
N ASP A 847 8.46 54.25 4.14
CA ASP A 847 8.72 54.15 5.58
C ASP A 847 10.17 54.60 5.95
N ASP A 848 11.09 54.68 5.00
CA ASP A 848 12.50 55.09 5.22
C ASP A 848 13.00 56.06 4.13
N ALA A 849 13.94 56.94 4.47
CA ALA A 849 14.49 57.95 3.54
C ALA A 849 15.25 57.35 2.34
N GLY A 850 15.61 56.07 2.39
CA GLY A 850 16.24 55.33 1.29
C GLY A 850 15.29 54.75 0.25
N ASP A 851 13.98 54.70 0.53
CA ASP A 851 12.99 54.18 -0.41
C ASP A 851 12.75 55.17 -1.55
N ALA A 852 12.93 54.70 -2.79
CA ALA A 852 12.65 55.52 -3.97
C ALA A 852 11.14 55.73 -4.14
N LEU A 853 10.68 56.98 -4.03
CA LEU A 853 9.32 57.36 -4.42
C LEU A 853 9.17 57.16 -5.93
N GLY A 854 8.37 56.16 -6.33
CA GLY A 854 8.08 55.86 -7.73
C GLY A 854 7.20 56.93 -8.42
N PRO A 855 6.89 56.77 -9.72
CA PRO A 855 5.99 57.67 -10.44
C PRO A 855 4.61 57.69 -9.77
N LEU A 856 4.09 58.90 -9.51
CA LEU A 856 2.80 59.11 -8.85
C LEU A 856 1.72 59.35 -9.91
N ARG A 857 0.51 58.83 -9.68
CA ARG A 857 -0.61 59.06 -10.60
C ARG A 857 -1.70 59.92 -9.95
N PRO A 858 -2.42 60.76 -10.73
CA PRO A 858 -3.60 61.46 -10.23
C PRO A 858 -4.58 60.52 -9.53
N GLY A 859 -5.01 60.91 -8.34
CA GLY A 859 -5.97 60.15 -7.53
C GLY A 859 -5.38 59.10 -6.59
N GLU A 860 -4.07 58.83 -6.63
CA GLU A 860 -3.43 57.89 -5.70
C GLU A 860 -3.29 58.47 -4.29
N VAL A 861 -3.32 57.58 -3.28
CA VAL A 861 -2.98 57.91 -1.90
C VAL A 861 -1.53 57.50 -1.63
N VAL A 862 -0.72 58.44 -1.18
CA VAL A 862 0.68 58.23 -0.74
C VAL A 862 0.69 58.20 0.78
N GLU A 863 1.15 57.11 1.38
CA GLU A 863 1.30 56.96 2.83
C GLU A 863 2.78 57.09 3.22
N LEU A 864 3.09 58.09 4.04
CA LEU A 864 4.41 58.33 4.60
C LEU A 864 4.42 58.01 6.10
N THR A 865 5.33 57.14 6.53
CA THR A 865 5.55 56.87 7.96
C THR A 865 6.78 57.63 8.44
N LEU A 866 6.59 58.50 9.42
CA LEU A 866 7.59 59.45 9.88
C LEU A 866 7.88 59.23 11.36
N THR A 867 8.97 58.53 11.67
CA THR A 867 9.31 58.11 13.04
C THR A 867 10.72 58.53 13.50
N GLY A 868 11.38 59.47 12.81
CA GLY A 868 12.77 59.82 13.11
C GLY A 868 13.37 60.93 12.21
N PRO A 869 14.69 61.22 12.34
CA PRO A 869 15.34 62.39 11.74
C PRO A 869 15.37 62.42 10.19
N ALA A 870 14.87 61.36 9.53
CA ALA A 870 14.67 61.23 8.09
C ALA A 870 13.47 62.04 7.54
N GLU A 871 12.68 62.65 8.41
CA GLU A 871 11.45 63.41 8.08
C GLU A 871 11.63 64.46 6.98
N VAL A 872 12.69 65.28 7.08
CA VAL A 872 12.95 66.36 6.11
C VAL A 872 13.28 65.82 4.72
N GLN A 873 13.97 64.67 4.65
CA GLN A 873 14.37 64.06 3.38
C GLN A 873 13.17 63.44 2.64
N LEU A 874 12.27 62.78 3.37
CA LEU A 874 11.05 62.20 2.82
C LEU A 874 10.09 63.27 2.29
N VAL A 875 9.93 64.37 3.05
CA VAL A 875 9.11 65.52 2.62
C VAL A 875 9.72 66.20 1.37
N ALA A 876 11.05 66.37 1.32
CA ALA A 876 11.73 66.90 0.15
C ALA A 876 11.67 65.97 -1.07
N ALA A 877 11.70 64.65 -0.86
CA ALA A 877 11.51 63.66 -1.92
C ALA A 877 10.08 63.73 -2.50
N LEU A 878 9.06 63.80 -1.64
CA LEU A 878 7.68 63.97 -2.05
C LEU A 878 7.49 65.28 -2.84
N SER A 879 8.00 66.41 -2.33
CA SER A 879 7.90 67.72 -3.01
C SER A 879 8.51 67.70 -4.41
N ARG A 880 9.71 67.11 -4.57
CA ARG A 880 10.36 66.94 -5.88
C ARG A 880 9.51 66.07 -6.82
N GLN A 881 8.95 64.98 -6.32
CA GLN A 881 8.17 64.06 -7.13
C GLN A 881 6.84 64.69 -7.59
N LEU A 882 6.17 65.44 -6.71
CA LEU A 882 4.99 66.21 -7.07
C LEU A 882 5.28 67.25 -8.16
N ALA A 883 6.40 67.96 -8.05
CA ALA A 883 6.81 68.94 -9.05
C ALA A 883 7.13 68.30 -10.41
N ASN A 884 7.84 67.17 -10.41
CA ASN A 884 8.20 66.42 -11.62
C ASN A 884 6.96 65.92 -12.38
N GLU A 885 5.94 65.45 -11.65
CA GLU A 885 4.72 64.87 -12.23
C GLU A 885 3.59 65.90 -12.41
N HIS A 886 3.84 67.18 -12.10
CA HIS A 886 2.85 68.27 -12.10
C HIS A 886 1.60 67.98 -11.24
N LEU A 887 1.79 67.36 -10.08
CA LEU A 887 0.73 66.97 -9.15
C LEU A 887 0.67 67.90 -7.93
N THR A 888 -0.53 68.06 -7.38
CA THR A 888 -0.79 68.80 -6.13
C THR A 888 -1.15 67.83 -5.01
N ALA A 889 -0.52 67.98 -3.85
CA ALA A 889 -0.87 67.20 -2.67
C ALA A 889 -2.05 67.82 -1.92
N VAL A 890 -3.09 67.01 -1.69
CA VAL A 890 -4.29 67.39 -0.93
C VAL A 890 -4.55 66.38 0.19
N PRO A 891 -5.31 66.77 1.24
CA PRO A 891 -5.74 65.81 2.25
C PRO A 891 -6.62 64.72 1.63
N VAL A 892 -6.47 63.48 2.07
CA VAL A 892 -7.20 62.31 1.55
C VAL A 892 -8.72 62.49 1.61
N GLY A 893 -9.25 63.12 2.66
CA GLY A 893 -10.69 63.39 2.74
C GLY A 893 -11.18 64.47 1.76
N ARG A 894 -10.30 65.37 1.28
CA ARG A 894 -10.62 66.26 0.15
C ARG A 894 -10.57 65.49 -1.16
N LEU A 895 -9.50 64.73 -1.40
CA LEU A 895 -9.36 63.90 -2.60
C LEU A 895 -10.59 63.00 -2.82
N MET A 896 -11.08 62.36 -1.75
CA MET A 896 -12.27 61.50 -1.81
C MET A 896 -13.58 62.25 -2.03
N ARG A 897 -13.71 63.49 -1.53
CA ARG A 897 -14.90 64.33 -1.77
C ARG A 897 -14.93 64.84 -3.21
N ASP A 898 -13.78 65.30 -3.70
CA ASP A 898 -13.63 65.87 -5.02
C ASP A 898 -13.87 64.79 -6.10
N ALA A 899 -13.37 63.56 -5.89
CA ALA A 899 -13.65 62.41 -6.77
C ALA A 899 -15.13 61.98 -6.80
N GLY A 900 -15.90 62.24 -5.73
CA GLY A 900 -17.34 61.93 -5.67
C GLY A 900 -18.24 63.00 -6.29
N SER A 901 -17.67 64.11 -6.78
CA SER A 901 -18.39 65.26 -7.34
C SER A 901 -18.27 65.39 -8.86
N SER A 902 -17.60 64.44 -9.52
CA SER A 902 -17.52 64.34 -10.98
C SER A 902 -18.00 62.96 -11.46
N ALA A 903 -19.17 62.97 -12.12
CA ALA A 903 -19.89 61.85 -12.76
C ALA A 903 -20.64 60.89 -11.81
#